data_AF-A0AAE3B695-F1
#
_entry.id   AF-A0AAE3B695-F1
#
_cell.length_a   1.000
_cell.length_b   1.000
_cell.length_c   1.000
_cell.angle_alpha   90.00
_cell.angle_beta   90.00
_cell.angle_gamma   90.00
#
_symmetry.space_group_name_H-M   'P 1'
#
loop_
_entity.id
_entity.type
_entity.pdbx_description
1 polymer ?
#
loop_
_entity_poly.entity_id
_entity_poly.type
_entity_poly.pdbx_seq_one_letter_code
_entity_poly.pdbx_strand_id
1 'polypeptide(L)'
;MSDDPDSWRNDRSIMDWVGLFFAEMGWALQEMQQGVPDDVLEDLDADKQSLKDRIAVAALIIPADGSLQSAGLGETRVALDEEVDAVSSPLSLANATDGVVAFEADVQRAAGTVPPTPFDPLARKAQARQALMTIMISAAFLPDKRRAFAAEKKAIAARIEGATDKAAFDTLDMEIATLAKAVDDQAGVVTARAAADQAVADARAKFDGVAGDLDRGGFVHLEEQYAALVGIWHQAGSEAAFKTVKTKADDFVALAAKAETFGRFYTNWFDTSVALIGTSVAEVHRDDAVKDRRAALDAAIAFSQVGDFKGAETALRAFAPVGVAASTDAKNISDFLAKLAACEAKCSKDLAVISASWLKNSSEKDNAFKTIRKAALSTPDYAGQSAKLDTLEAWVKGNLPLAKEISKHQQGMKSSSAFRQIIADMEALRGQADWDGALAKLEEIGDDAALAAQSASLTYDKTMEKRYTALSNSLPKPERKALKAAWTKHTDAVSAEAVDTAKAALVELRKLFVLEDLLALRAQEKKLSDETPEIKDYKYLEQYRAFGRAGEYIKAKAEIERVLPLLPVLAEYISRREHARSLLLALPGDPPELRSALNAALDAANTKAHKGDPAAALADLNTILSGTDYEGLSLEIADFGRRADKVDRQQAKVLKFMELAAPKAKLDELLDAAKALAFPAFKFDEAFDKLNDHSALLVTAMHYATTRRQAKGIKNALARAVAQSGQDEADLFAGGKLLSEIQTAFDSADEKAKRAQFDSAQKSYAALMAQCQSMTLQAVTYYEHADAADDCNAGHSIGRHGPQLTDGQLIERLKSGKAADWSPGKKLSFTGASSKFKSMEDWLAGREMGAALAKEKNGVDVGALKLGKDPDTGAFIEPVAQKFVIDHGRPIDEAFIGRKKNVSYIADTGEIKEERTYETYEALTGISKARVNFTWEFKKIAGAKPSSVEDYINKYKAANAGAAPVDIEGRWVMMQQFPECDGWDQELQTYVLRDEEVA
;
A
#
# COMPACT_ATOMS: atom_id res chain seq x y z
N MET A 1 -9.27 -3.12 62.14
CA MET A 1 -9.48 -3.93 63.36
C MET A 1 -8.15 -4.31 63.96
N SER A 2 -7.59 -3.40 64.75
CA SER A 2 -6.75 -3.71 65.90
C SER A 2 -6.56 -2.39 66.63
N ASP A 3 -7.45 -2.14 67.58
CA ASP A 3 -7.09 -2.00 68.99
C ASP A 3 -8.33 -1.50 69.73
N ASP A 4 -8.88 -2.32 70.62
CA ASP A 4 -9.73 -1.82 71.70
C ASP A 4 -9.52 -2.70 72.95
N PRO A 5 -9.24 -2.11 74.13
CA PRO A 5 -8.74 -2.82 75.32
C PRO A 5 -9.83 -3.43 76.21
N ASP A 6 -11.11 -3.26 75.88
CA ASP A 6 -12.22 -3.70 76.72
C ASP A 6 -12.79 -5.04 76.23
N SER A 7 -12.59 -6.09 77.02
CA SER A 7 -12.83 -7.50 76.70
C SER A 7 -14.31 -7.91 76.58
N TRP A 8 -15.13 -7.24 75.75
CA TRP A 8 -16.57 -7.53 75.60
C TRP A 8 -16.95 -8.45 74.43
N ARG A 9 -15.97 -8.89 73.61
CA ARG A 9 -16.21 -9.52 72.29
C ARG A 9 -15.95 -11.03 72.18
N ASN A 10 -15.59 -11.72 73.26
CA ASN A 10 -15.16 -13.13 73.18
C ASN A 10 -16.26 -14.20 73.32
N ASP A 11 -17.52 -13.86 73.59
CA ASP A 11 -18.55 -14.85 73.96
C ASP A 11 -19.69 -15.05 72.93
N ARG A 12 -19.52 -14.64 71.66
CA ARG A 12 -20.59 -14.70 70.63
C ARG A 12 -20.26 -15.64 69.46
N SER A 13 -21.24 -16.42 69.00
CA SER A 13 -21.08 -17.36 67.88
C SER A 13 -20.97 -16.64 66.53
N ILE A 14 -20.46 -17.31 65.49
CA ILE A 14 -20.40 -16.74 64.12
C ILE A 14 -21.79 -16.31 63.63
N MET A 15 -22.86 -17.02 64.00
CA MET A 15 -24.23 -16.62 63.64
C MET A 15 -24.70 -15.39 64.42
N ASP A 16 -24.19 -15.15 65.63
CA ASP A 16 -24.43 -13.91 66.37
C ASP A 16 -23.63 -12.74 65.79
N TRP A 17 -22.45 -13.00 65.21
CA TRP A 17 -21.66 -12.00 64.47
C TRP A 17 -22.25 -11.67 63.11
N VAL A 18 -22.81 -12.66 62.41
CA VAL A 18 -23.56 -12.46 61.17
C VAL A 18 -24.88 -11.74 61.47
N GLY A 19 -25.55 -12.10 62.57
CA GLY A 19 -26.71 -11.37 63.08
C GLY A 19 -26.37 -9.93 63.48
N LEU A 20 -25.23 -9.69 64.13
CA LEU A 20 -24.74 -8.35 64.45
C LEU A 20 -24.32 -7.58 63.21
N PHE A 21 -23.71 -8.24 62.23
CA PHE A 21 -23.32 -7.64 60.96
C PHE A 21 -24.55 -7.26 60.14
N PHE A 22 -25.61 -8.06 60.14
CA PHE A 22 -26.88 -7.69 59.51
C PHE A 22 -27.71 -6.73 60.35
N ALA A 23 -27.51 -6.66 61.67
CA ALA A 23 -28.09 -5.63 62.54
C ALA A 23 -27.33 -4.29 62.45
N GLU A 24 -26.01 -4.30 62.27
CA GLU A 24 -25.15 -3.13 62.01
C GLU A 24 -25.27 -2.67 60.56
N MET A 25 -25.41 -3.58 59.60
CA MET A 25 -25.81 -3.22 58.24
C MET A 25 -27.27 -2.77 58.22
N GLY A 26 -28.14 -3.32 59.07
CA GLY A 26 -29.50 -2.85 59.26
C GLY A 26 -29.54 -1.47 59.90
N TRP A 27 -28.63 -1.19 60.85
CA TRP A 27 -28.44 0.10 61.50
C TRP A 27 -27.76 1.12 60.59
N ALA A 28 -26.78 0.72 59.78
CA ALA A 28 -26.14 1.54 58.75
C ALA A 28 -27.06 1.76 57.54
N LEU A 29 -27.92 0.81 57.19
CA LEU A 29 -28.99 1.02 56.21
C LEU A 29 -30.13 1.86 56.82
N GLN A 30 -30.35 1.81 58.14
CA GLN A 30 -31.24 2.73 58.86
C GLN A 30 -30.61 4.13 59.07
N GLU A 31 -29.29 4.28 59.22
CA GLU A 31 -28.53 5.55 59.23
C GLU A 31 -28.27 6.07 57.81
N MET A 32 -28.32 5.24 56.78
CA MET A 32 -28.38 5.69 55.39
C MET A 32 -29.83 6.01 54.96
N GLN A 33 -30.83 5.52 55.71
CA GLN A 33 -32.24 5.91 55.57
C GLN A 33 -32.64 7.10 56.48
N GLN A 34 -31.93 7.34 57.58
CA GLN A 34 -32.02 8.54 58.42
C GLN A 34 -30.90 9.46 57.96
N GLY A 35 -31.20 10.51 57.18
CA GLY A 35 -30.20 11.39 56.57
C GLY A 35 -29.11 11.90 57.52
N VAL A 36 -28.06 12.50 56.92
CA VAL A 36 -26.89 13.12 57.59
C VAL A 36 -27.27 13.70 58.96
N PRO A 37 -26.52 13.41 60.05
CA PRO A 37 -26.84 13.87 61.40
C PRO A 37 -27.18 15.37 61.44
N ASP A 38 -28.28 15.75 62.12
CA ASP A 38 -28.81 17.12 62.12
C ASP A 38 -27.75 18.16 62.57
N ASP A 39 -26.79 17.78 63.41
CA ASP A 39 -25.66 18.62 63.84
C ASP A 39 -24.60 18.84 62.75
N VAL A 40 -24.32 17.82 61.92
CA VAL A 40 -23.43 17.93 60.76
C VAL A 40 -24.12 18.64 59.58
N LEU A 41 -25.45 18.50 59.46
CA LEU A 41 -26.24 19.30 58.53
C LEU A 41 -26.35 20.76 58.97
N GLU A 42 -26.52 21.04 60.25
CA GLU A 42 -26.52 22.41 60.78
C GLU A 42 -25.18 23.11 60.54
N ASP A 43 -24.05 22.43 60.78
CA ASP A 43 -22.71 22.97 60.48
C ASP A 43 -22.49 23.17 58.97
N LEU A 44 -22.91 22.20 58.15
CA LEU A 44 -22.79 22.31 56.69
C LEU A 44 -23.68 23.41 56.11
N ASP A 45 -24.90 23.58 56.63
CA ASP A 45 -25.83 24.62 56.21
C ASP A 45 -25.40 26.01 56.73
N ALA A 46 -24.78 26.08 57.91
CA ALA A 46 -24.14 27.30 58.40
C ALA A 46 -22.94 27.71 57.52
N ASP A 47 -22.11 26.75 57.08
CA ASP A 47 -20.98 27.01 56.19
C ASP A 47 -21.43 27.37 54.76
N LYS A 48 -22.48 26.73 54.24
CA LYS A 48 -23.12 27.16 52.98
C LYS A 48 -23.65 28.57 53.09
N GLN A 49 -24.32 28.90 54.19
CA GLN A 49 -24.84 30.25 54.41
C GLN A 49 -23.71 31.28 54.48
N SER A 50 -22.59 30.94 55.13
CA SER A 50 -21.37 31.77 55.16
C SER A 50 -20.79 32.01 53.76
N LEU A 51 -20.73 30.97 52.91
CA LEU A 51 -20.29 31.11 51.51
C LEU A 51 -21.27 31.93 50.67
N LYS A 52 -22.58 31.76 50.85
CA LYS A 52 -23.61 32.57 50.19
C LYS A 52 -23.56 34.03 50.60
N ASP A 53 -23.33 34.30 51.87
CA ASP A 53 -23.18 35.66 52.38
C ASP A 53 -21.94 36.34 51.77
N ARG A 54 -20.85 35.59 51.60
CA ARG A 54 -19.64 36.05 50.89
C ARG A 54 -19.89 36.33 49.41
N ILE A 55 -20.59 35.43 48.71
CA ILE A 55 -21.02 35.66 47.30
C ILE A 55 -21.89 36.91 47.22
N ALA A 56 -22.86 37.07 48.12
CA ALA A 56 -23.76 38.22 48.15
C ALA A 56 -23.00 39.53 48.41
N VAL A 57 -22.05 39.54 49.34
CA VAL A 57 -21.20 40.70 49.64
C VAL A 57 -20.31 41.04 48.44
N ALA A 58 -19.71 40.05 47.78
CA ALA A 58 -18.94 40.26 46.55
C ALA A 58 -19.84 40.76 45.40
N ALA A 59 -21.06 40.26 45.28
CA ALA A 59 -21.99 40.70 44.24
C ALA A 59 -22.39 42.18 44.37
N LEU A 60 -22.42 42.73 45.60
CA LEU A 60 -22.71 44.15 45.85
C LEU A 60 -21.63 45.09 45.28
N ILE A 61 -20.43 44.58 45.02
CA ILE A 61 -19.29 45.34 44.49
C ILE A 61 -19.15 45.19 42.97
N ILE A 62 -19.98 44.38 42.31
CA ILE A 62 -19.99 44.27 40.85
C ILE A 62 -20.42 45.64 40.26
N PRO A 63 -19.64 46.22 39.33
CA PRO A 63 -20.00 47.48 38.70
C PRO A 63 -21.36 47.38 37.99
N ALA A 64 -22.27 48.32 38.29
CA ALA A 64 -23.54 48.46 37.58
C ALA A 64 -23.39 49.21 36.24
N ASP A 65 -22.33 48.89 35.49
CA ASP A 65 -21.93 49.57 34.26
C ASP A 65 -22.50 48.92 32.98
N GLY A 66 -23.13 47.75 33.11
CA GLY A 66 -23.73 47.01 32.00
C GLY A 66 -22.71 46.37 31.04
N SER A 67 -21.43 46.28 31.43
CA SER A 67 -20.40 45.64 30.60
C SER A 67 -20.60 44.12 30.52
N LEU A 68 -20.10 43.50 29.43
CA LEU A 68 -20.10 42.04 29.28
C LEU A 68 -19.37 41.34 30.44
N GLN A 69 -18.36 42.00 31.02
CA GLN A 69 -17.63 41.49 32.17
C GLN A 69 -18.50 41.51 33.45
N SER A 70 -19.22 42.60 33.71
CA SER A 70 -20.17 42.69 34.84
C SER A 70 -21.35 41.72 34.68
N ALA A 71 -21.80 41.50 33.43
CA ALA A 71 -22.83 40.50 33.12
C ALA A 71 -22.34 39.06 33.34
N GLY A 72 -21.12 38.73 32.87
CA GLY A 72 -20.51 37.42 33.08
C GLY A 72 -20.21 37.11 34.55
N LEU A 73 -19.85 38.11 35.36
CA LEU A 73 -19.76 37.97 36.81
C LEU A 73 -21.13 37.75 37.46
N GLY A 74 -22.18 38.38 36.92
CA GLY A 74 -23.57 38.11 37.31
C GLY A 74 -24.00 36.67 37.04
N GLU A 75 -23.64 36.10 35.89
CA GLU A 75 -23.89 34.69 35.56
C GLU A 75 -23.05 33.73 36.43
N THR A 76 -21.76 34.05 36.61
CA THR A 76 -20.84 33.27 37.46
C THR A 76 -21.33 33.23 38.90
N ARG A 77 -21.86 34.34 39.42
CA ARG A 77 -22.51 34.42 40.72
C ARG A 77 -23.67 33.42 40.83
N VAL A 78 -24.57 33.40 39.85
CA VAL A 78 -25.75 32.51 39.85
C VAL A 78 -25.31 31.05 39.85
N ALA A 79 -24.33 30.69 39.02
CA ALA A 79 -23.78 29.35 38.98
C ALA A 79 -23.10 28.94 40.31
N LEU A 80 -22.39 29.86 40.98
CA LEU A 80 -21.79 29.62 42.29
C LEU A 80 -22.82 29.51 43.41
N ASP A 81 -23.90 30.32 43.38
CA ASP A 81 -25.02 30.18 44.32
C ASP A 81 -25.66 28.78 44.18
N GLU A 82 -25.83 28.28 42.94
CA GLU A 82 -26.31 26.92 42.65
C GLU A 82 -25.32 25.83 43.09
N GLU A 83 -24.00 26.03 42.89
CA GLU A 83 -22.96 25.08 43.30
C GLU A 83 -22.87 24.97 44.83
N VAL A 84 -22.96 26.09 45.56
CA VAL A 84 -23.00 26.10 47.03
C VAL A 84 -24.30 25.46 47.54
N ASP A 85 -25.44 25.66 46.86
CA ASP A 85 -26.70 24.97 47.19
C ASP A 85 -26.62 23.45 46.99
N ALA A 86 -25.84 22.99 46.01
CA ALA A 86 -25.66 21.59 45.69
C ALA A 86 -24.67 20.85 46.64
N VAL A 87 -23.98 21.56 47.54
CA VAL A 87 -23.07 20.96 48.52
C VAL A 87 -23.83 19.96 49.41
N SER A 88 -23.44 18.69 49.35
CA SER A 88 -24.05 17.62 50.13
C SER A 88 -23.05 16.86 51.00
N SER A 89 -21.77 17.29 50.98
CA SER A 89 -20.69 16.70 51.77
C SER A 89 -19.55 17.71 52.05
N PRO A 90 -18.69 17.43 53.04
CA PRO A 90 -17.50 18.25 53.34
C PRO A 90 -16.50 18.37 52.17
N LEU A 91 -16.42 17.35 51.29
CA LEU A 91 -15.51 17.38 50.14
C LEU A 91 -16.01 18.36 49.05
N SER A 92 -17.33 18.43 48.84
CA SER A 92 -17.96 19.42 47.95
C SER A 92 -17.89 20.84 48.50
N LEU A 93 -17.86 21.02 49.84
CA LEU A 93 -17.75 22.33 50.49
C LEU A 93 -16.37 22.97 50.24
N ALA A 94 -15.29 22.18 50.24
CA ALA A 94 -13.94 22.68 49.97
C ALA A 94 -13.82 23.24 48.54
N ASN A 95 -14.36 22.52 47.55
CA ASN A 95 -14.37 22.98 46.15
C ASN A 95 -15.20 24.26 45.97
N ALA A 96 -16.38 24.32 46.59
CA ALA A 96 -17.23 25.52 46.56
C ALA A 96 -16.54 26.72 47.24
N THR A 97 -15.78 26.49 48.32
CA THR A 97 -15.00 27.53 49.01
C THR A 97 -13.94 28.15 48.11
N ASP A 98 -13.18 27.32 47.38
CA ASP A 98 -12.17 27.80 46.43
C ASP A 98 -12.81 28.59 45.27
N GLY A 99 -13.97 28.13 44.78
CA GLY A 99 -14.76 28.84 43.77
C GLY A 99 -15.22 30.23 44.24
N VAL A 100 -15.70 30.36 45.48
CA VAL A 100 -16.10 31.66 46.06
C VAL A 100 -14.90 32.60 46.22
N VAL A 101 -13.74 32.10 46.63
CA VAL A 101 -12.50 32.90 46.74
C VAL A 101 -12.07 33.45 45.37
N ALA A 102 -12.15 32.62 44.32
CA ALA A 102 -11.83 33.06 42.96
C ALA A 102 -12.81 34.12 42.45
N PHE A 103 -14.11 33.93 42.70
CA PHE A 103 -15.14 34.89 42.35
C PHE A 103 -14.96 36.24 43.06
N GLU A 104 -14.69 36.24 44.36
CA GLU A 104 -14.38 37.47 45.12
C GLU A 104 -13.20 38.25 44.50
N ALA A 105 -12.14 37.54 44.09
CA ALA A 105 -10.97 38.14 43.46
C ALA A 105 -11.29 38.74 42.07
N ASP A 106 -12.18 38.12 41.31
CA ASP A 106 -12.59 38.60 39.99
C ASP A 106 -13.56 39.80 40.08
N VAL A 107 -14.47 39.81 41.05
CA VAL A 107 -15.31 40.98 41.36
C VAL A 107 -14.44 42.15 41.81
N GLN A 108 -13.46 41.95 42.71
CA GLN A 108 -12.55 43.02 43.13
C GLN A 108 -11.71 43.59 41.97
N ARG A 109 -11.43 42.78 40.94
CA ARG A 109 -10.76 43.21 39.72
C ARG A 109 -11.68 44.02 38.80
N ALA A 110 -12.96 43.63 38.69
CA ALA A 110 -13.95 44.37 37.92
C ALA A 110 -14.36 45.71 38.60
N ALA A 111 -14.43 45.74 39.94
CA ALA A 111 -14.74 46.93 40.73
C ALA A 111 -13.65 48.03 40.67
N GLY A 112 -12.52 47.77 40.00
CA GLY A 112 -11.41 48.72 39.90
C GLY A 112 -10.65 48.96 41.20
N THR A 113 -10.95 48.20 42.27
CA THR A 113 -10.27 48.26 43.57
C THR A 113 -8.90 47.59 43.56
N VAL A 114 -8.62 46.75 42.56
CA VAL A 114 -7.29 46.30 42.17
C VAL A 114 -7.00 46.92 40.80
N PRO A 115 -5.94 47.73 40.62
CA PRO A 115 -5.60 48.25 39.30
C PRO A 115 -5.42 47.07 38.34
N PRO A 116 -5.97 47.12 37.10
CA PRO A 116 -5.64 46.10 36.11
C PRO A 116 -4.13 46.06 35.99
N THR A 117 -3.56 44.86 36.03
CA THR A 117 -2.14 44.64 35.81
C THR A 117 -1.76 45.44 34.56
N PRO A 118 -0.76 46.34 34.63
CA PRO A 118 -0.34 47.10 33.46
C PRO A 118 -0.16 46.12 32.31
N PHE A 119 -0.76 46.43 31.16
CA PHE A 119 -0.51 45.65 29.95
C PHE A 119 1.00 45.51 29.82
N ASP A 120 1.48 44.27 29.88
CA ASP A 120 2.90 43.94 29.84
C ASP A 120 3.21 43.40 28.44
N PRO A 121 3.74 44.24 27.54
CA PRO A 121 4.12 43.81 26.21
C PRO A 121 5.15 42.67 26.26
N LEU A 122 6.00 42.58 27.28
CA LEU A 122 7.04 41.55 27.35
C LEU A 122 6.43 40.18 27.66
N ALA A 123 5.53 40.10 28.64
CA ALA A 123 4.79 38.86 28.93
C ALA A 123 3.96 38.41 27.73
N ARG A 124 3.31 39.34 27.01
CA ARG A 124 2.51 39.01 25.81
C ARG A 124 3.37 38.57 24.63
N LYS A 125 4.55 39.17 24.41
CA LYS A 125 5.54 38.66 23.45
C LYS A 125 5.95 37.23 23.77
N ALA A 126 6.23 36.93 25.03
CA ALA A 126 6.61 35.58 25.46
C ALA A 126 5.49 34.56 25.17
N GLN A 127 4.24 34.90 25.48
CA GLN A 127 3.08 34.04 25.21
C GLN A 127 2.85 33.83 23.71
N ALA A 128 2.88 34.89 22.90
CA ALA A 128 2.71 34.79 21.44
C ALA A 128 3.83 33.98 20.78
N ARG A 129 5.10 34.14 21.23
CA ARG A 129 6.22 33.31 20.77
C ARG A 129 5.99 31.83 21.10
N GLN A 130 5.54 31.53 22.32
CA GLN A 130 5.25 30.15 22.72
C GLN A 130 4.13 29.54 21.85
N ALA A 131 3.04 30.28 21.63
CA ALA A 131 1.93 29.83 20.78
C ALA A 131 2.34 29.63 19.30
N LEU A 132 3.17 30.50 18.75
CA LEU A 132 3.70 30.32 17.39
C LEU A 132 4.65 29.11 17.29
N MET A 133 5.39 28.81 18.36
CA MET A 133 6.36 27.72 18.42
C MET A 133 5.75 26.32 18.56
N THR A 134 4.48 26.20 18.98
CA THR A 134 3.75 24.93 19.01
C THR A 134 3.27 24.52 17.61
N ILE A 135 3.19 25.46 16.67
CA ILE A 135 2.85 25.17 15.27
C ILE A 135 4.06 24.50 14.61
N MET A 136 4.00 23.18 14.47
CA MET A 136 5.03 22.37 13.81
C MET A 136 4.70 22.15 12.34
N ILE A 137 5.64 22.49 11.45
CA ILE A 137 5.46 22.25 10.01
C ILE A 137 5.98 20.84 9.72
N SER A 138 5.07 19.91 9.47
CA SER A 138 5.43 18.52 9.21
C SER A 138 6.26 18.37 7.93
N ALA A 139 7.33 17.59 8.02
CA ALA A 139 8.12 17.16 6.86
C ALA A 139 7.30 16.34 5.84
N ALA A 140 6.11 15.84 6.19
CA ALA A 140 5.23 15.09 5.29
C ALA A 140 4.38 15.98 4.36
N PHE A 141 4.28 17.29 4.61
CA PHE A 141 3.49 18.19 3.78
C PHE A 141 4.05 18.35 2.36
N LEU A 142 3.32 19.00 1.46
CA LEU A 142 3.88 19.34 0.15
C LEU A 142 4.96 20.43 0.30
N PRO A 143 6.07 20.39 -0.46
CA PRO A 143 7.15 21.37 -0.39
C PRO A 143 6.67 22.83 -0.42
N ASP A 144 5.80 23.17 -1.37
CA ASP A 144 5.30 24.53 -1.52
C ASP A 144 4.47 24.99 -0.32
N LYS A 145 3.73 24.06 0.29
CA LYS A 145 2.96 24.32 1.51
C LYS A 145 3.87 24.51 2.72
N ARG A 146 4.90 23.68 2.86
CA ARG A 146 5.92 23.84 3.92
C ARG A 146 6.59 25.21 3.83
N ARG A 147 7.04 25.61 2.64
CA ARG A 147 7.67 26.92 2.40
C ARG A 147 6.73 28.07 2.71
N ALA A 148 5.49 28.01 2.24
CA ALA A 148 4.48 29.04 2.53
C ALA A 148 4.21 29.18 4.03
N PHE A 149 4.06 28.06 4.75
CA PHE A 149 3.85 28.09 6.20
C PHE A 149 5.07 28.59 6.96
N ALA A 150 6.28 28.22 6.54
CA ALA A 150 7.52 28.71 7.14
C ALA A 150 7.69 30.21 6.94
N ALA A 151 7.42 30.72 5.73
CA ALA A 151 7.44 32.15 5.43
C ALA A 151 6.41 32.93 6.25
N GLU A 152 5.18 32.43 6.38
CA GLU A 152 4.15 33.08 7.21
C GLU A 152 4.52 33.05 8.70
N LYS A 153 5.03 31.91 9.20
CA LYS A 153 5.53 31.76 10.57
C LYS A 153 6.63 32.79 10.87
N LYS A 154 7.57 32.98 9.94
CA LYS A 154 8.64 33.99 10.03
C LYS A 154 8.09 35.42 10.02
N ALA A 155 7.11 35.70 9.16
CA ALA A 155 6.47 37.01 9.10
C ALA A 155 5.73 37.36 10.40
N ILE A 156 4.97 36.40 10.97
CA ILE A 156 4.31 36.55 12.28
C ILE A 156 5.36 36.78 13.37
N ALA A 157 6.46 36.01 13.39
CA ALA A 157 7.54 36.19 14.36
C ALA A 157 8.11 37.62 14.34
N ALA A 158 8.35 38.19 13.15
CA ALA A 158 8.80 39.57 13.01
C ALA A 158 7.76 40.60 13.52
N ARG A 159 6.46 40.34 13.29
CA ARG A 159 5.37 41.20 13.79
C ARG A 159 5.23 41.12 15.32
N ILE A 160 5.47 39.96 15.94
CA ILE A 160 5.53 39.82 17.41
C ILE A 160 6.58 40.74 18.02
N GLU A 161 7.77 40.85 17.40
CA GLU A 161 8.83 41.72 17.90
C GLU A 161 8.47 43.21 17.82
N GLY A 162 7.68 43.61 16.82
CA GLY A 162 7.22 44.98 16.61
C GLY A 162 6.01 45.40 17.45
N ALA A 163 5.29 44.45 18.07
CA ALA A 163 4.05 44.74 18.79
C ALA A 163 4.29 45.42 20.15
N THR A 164 3.53 46.49 20.42
CA THR A 164 3.67 47.31 21.65
C THR A 164 2.38 47.52 22.43
N ASP A 165 1.22 47.17 21.86
CA ASP A 165 -0.10 47.42 22.45
C ASP A 165 -1.03 46.22 22.29
N LYS A 166 -2.14 46.24 23.04
CA LYS A 166 -3.12 45.15 23.06
C LYS A 166 -3.71 44.83 21.69
N ALA A 167 -4.03 45.83 20.87
CA ALA A 167 -4.68 45.61 19.57
C ALA A 167 -3.74 44.89 18.59
N ALA A 168 -2.44 45.18 18.65
CA ALA A 168 -1.43 44.45 17.90
C ALA A 168 -1.37 42.97 18.30
N PHE A 169 -1.46 42.65 19.61
CA PHE A 169 -1.49 41.25 20.05
C PHE A 169 -2.80 40.53 19.74
N ASP A 170 -3.94 41.22 19.81
CA ASP A 170 -5.23 40.62 19.41
C ASP A 170 -5.18 40.19 17.92
N THR A 171 -4.53 41.00 17.06
CA THR A 171 -4.29 40.66 15.65
C THR A 171 -3.33 39.48 15.50
N LEU A 172 -2.22 39.47 16.25
CA LEU A 172 -1.25 38.37 16.23
C LEU A 172 -1.87 37.05 16.69
N ASP A 173 -2.73 37.05 17.72
CA ASP A 173 -3.41 35.85 18.19
C ASP A 173 -4.31 35.26 17.09
N MET A 174 -5.02 36.11 16.33
CA MET A 174 -5.79 35.68 15.16
C MET A 174 -4.91 35.12 14.04
N GLU A 175 -3.78 35.76 13.73
CA GLU A 175 -2.85 35.28 12.70
C GLU A 175 -2.22 33.93 13.09
N ILE A 176 -1.79 33.78 14.34
CA ILE A 176 -1.27 32.51 14.89
C ILE A 176 -2.33 31.41 14.81
N ALA A 177 -3.57 31.70 15.23
CA ALA A 177 -4.67 30.74 15.13
C ALA A 177 -5.00 30.36 13.68
N THR A 178 -4.92 31.33 12.76
CA THR A 178 -5.13 31.10 11.33
C THR A 178 -4.04 30.21 10.73
N LEU A 179 -2.78 30.47 11.04
CA LEU A 179 -1.66 29.63 10.61
C LEU A 179 -1.76 28.21 11.21
N ALA A 180 -2.08 28.10 12.51
CA ALA A 180 -2.28 26.81 13.17
C ALA A 180 -3.37 26.00 12.47
N LYS A 181 -4.51 26.63 12.17
CA LYS A 181 -5.59 26.01 11.41
C LYS A 181 -5.16 25.60 10.00
N ALA A 182 -4.43 26.44 9.27
CA ALA A 182 -3.97 26.11 7.93
C ALA A 182 -2.99 24.92 7.90
N VAL A 183 -2.12 24.82 8.92
CA VAL A 183 -1.21 23.68 9.13
C VAL A 183 -1.99 22.41 9.47
N ASP A 184 -3.01 22.49 10.33
CA ASP A 184 -3.88 21.37 10.69
C ASP A 184 -4.72 20.88 9.50
N ASP A 185 -5.34 21.80 8.74
CA ASP A 185 -6.07 21.49 7.52
C ASP A 185 -5.16 20.76 6.50
N GLN A 186 -3.88 21.16 6.39
CA GLN A 186 -2.90 20.47 5.54
C GLN A 186 -2.50 19.08 6.07
N ALA A 187 -2.48 18.87 7.39
CA ALA A 187 -2.31 17.54 7.96
C ALA A 187 -3.49 16.62 7.61
N GLY A 188 -4.71 17.17 7.56
CA GLY A 188 -5.89 16.50 7.00
C GLY A 188 -5.69 16.05 5.55
N VAL A 189 -5.15 16.91 4.70
CA VAL A 189 -4.80 16.58 3.30
C VAL A 189 -3.79 15.43 3.22
N VAL A 190 -2.72 15.45 4.04
CA VAL A 190 -1.71 14.38 4.04
C VAL A 190 -2.30 13.04 4.46
N THR A 191 -3.13 13.05 5.51
CA THR A 191 -3.80 11.83 5.97
C THR A 191 -4.75 11.27 4.91
N ALA A 192 -5.56 12.14 4.28
CA ALA A 192 -6.46 11.74 3.21
C ALA A 192 -5.70 11.23 1.98
N ARG A 193 -4.57 11.85 1.63
CA ARG A 193 -3.69 11.39 0.56
C ARG A 193 -3.13 10.01 0.84
N ALA A 194 -2.57 9.77 2.02
CA ALA A 194 -2.04 8.46 2.40
C ALA A 194 -3.12 7.36 2.31
N ALA A 195 -4.34 7.66 2.77
CA ALA A 195 -5.47 6.74 2.64
C ALA A 195 -5.88 6.49 1.18
N ALA A 196 -5.84 7.53 0.33
CA ALA A 196 -6.12 7.40 -1.10
C ALA A 196 -5.04 6.61 -1.84
N ASP A 197 -3.76 6.87 -1.55
CA ASP A 197 -2.61 6.16 -2.12
C ASP A 197 -2.71 4.65 -1.80
N GLN A 198 -3.00 4.30 -0.53
CA GLN A 198 -3.25 2.92 -0.14
C GLN A 198 -4.46 2.31 -0.86
N ALA A 199 -5.58 3.04 -0.96
CA ALA A 199 -6.78 2.53 -1.63
C ALA A 199 -6.57 2.29 -3.13
N VAL A 200 -5.79 3.15 -3.82
CA VAL A 200 -5.41 2.95 -5.22
C VAL A 200 -4.48 1.73 -5.36
N ALA A 201 -3.55 1.52 -4.43
CA ALA A 201 -2.72 0.32 -4.40
C ALA A 201 -3.55 -0.96 -4.18
N ASP A 202 -4.52 -0.93 -3.27
CA ASP A 202 -5.45 -2.04 -3.03
C ASP A 202 -6.33 -2.30 -4.26
N ALA A 203 -6.82 -1.26 -4.91
CA ALA A 203 -7.56 -1.36 -6.17
C ALA A 203 -6.69 -2.00 -7.27
N ARG A 204 -5.41 -1.62 -7.38
CA ARG A 204 -4.47 -2.23 -8.32
C ARG A 204 -4.27 -3.72 -8.04
N ALA A 205 -3.99 -4.07 -6.79
CA ALA A 205 -3.83 -5.46 -6.38
C ALA A 205 -5.09 -6.28 -6.66
N LYS A 206 -6.28 -5.68 -6.45
CA LYS A 206 -7.55 -6.33 -6.78
C LYS A 206 -7.73 -6.53 -8.28
N PHE A 207 -7.40 -5.54 -9.10
CA PHE A 207 -7.43 -5.64 -10.56
C PHE A 207 -6.51 -6.77 -11.05
N ASP A 208 -5.24 -6.75 -10.63
CA ASP A 208 -4.25 -7.76 -11.02
C ASP A 208 -4.68 -9.17 -10.59
N GLY A 209 -5.30 -9.30 -9.41
CA GLY A 209 -5.81 -10.57 -8.88
C GLY A 209 -7.04 -11.13 -9.61
N VAL A 210 -7.80 -10.34 -10.36
CA VAL A 210 -8.98 -10.80 -11.12
C VAL A 210 -8.74 -10.86 -12.63
N ALA A 211 -7.76 -10.12 -13.14
CA ALA A 211 -7.53 -9.94 -14.57
C ALA A 211 -7.40 -11.25 -15.37
N GLY A 212 -6.78 -12.28 -14.78
CA GLY A 212 -6.58 -13.59 -15.42
C GLY A 212 -7.86 -14.43 -15.57
N ASP A 213 -8.88 -14.15 -14.75
CA ASP A 213 -10.11 -14.96 -14.67
C ASP A 213 -11.27 -14.38 -15.48
N LEU A 214 -11.11 -13.20 -16.06
CA LEU A 214 -12.17 -12.50 -16.80
C LEU A 214 -12.17 -12.85 -18.29
N ASP A 215 -13.34 -12.70 -18.92
CA ASP A 215 -13.42 -12.65 -20.38
C ASP A 215 -12.87 -11.30 -20.90
N ARG A 216 -12.78 -11.14 -22.22
CA ARG A 216 -12.19 -9.93 -22.81
C ARG A 216 -12.95 -8.66 -22.41
N GLY A 217 -14.28 -8.70 -22.43
CA GLY A 217 -15.09 -7.53 -22.13
C GLY A 217 -14.91 -7.09 -20.68
N GLY A 218 -14.99 -8.03 -19.73
CA GLY A 218 -14.81 -7.73 -18.31
C GLY A 218 -13.42 -7.18 -17.98
N PHE A 219 -12.37 -7.71 -18.62
CA PHE A 219 -11.02 -7.17 -18.48
C PHE A 219 -10.93 -5.73 -18.98
N VAL A 220 -11.39 -5.44 -20.21
CA VAL A 220 -11.36 -4.09 -20.80
C VAL A 220 -12.10 -3.10 -19.91
N HIS A 221 -13.28 -3.50 -19.44
CA HIS A 221 -14.09 -2.65 -18.60
C HIS A 221 -13.35 -2.27 -17.31
N LEU A 222 -12.76 -3.23 -16.60
CA LEU A 222 -11.99 -2.93 -15.40
C LEU A 222 -10.73 -2.12 -15.69
N GLU A 223 -10.02 -2.39 -16.78
CA GLU A 223 -8.84 -1.63 -17.19
C GLU A 223 -9.18 -0.14 -17.40
N GLU A 224 -10.28 0.14 -18.11
CA GLU A 224 -10.77 1.51 -18.33
C GLU A 224 -11.19 2.20 -17.01
N GLN A 225 -11.90 1.50 -16.12
CA GLN A 225 -12.30 2.06 -14.82
C GLN A 225 -11.10 2.33 -13.92
N TYR A 226 -10.10 1.45 -13.91
CA TYR A 226 -8.87 1.65 -13.15
C TYR A 226 -8.06 2.83 -13.72
N ALA A 227 -7.93 2.92 -15.05
CA ALA A 227 -7.28 4.07 -15.70
C ALA A 227 -7.98 5.40 -15.36
N ALA A 228 -9.31 5.42 -15.31
CA ALA A 228 -10.08 6.58 -14.89
C ALA A 228 -9.82 6.95 -13.41
N LEU A 229 -9.76 5.96 -12.51
CA LEU A 229 -9.39 6.15 -11.11
C LEU A 229 -8.00 6.79 -10.97
N VAL A 230 -7.01 6.26 -11.69
CA VAL A 230 -5.63 6.79 -11.71
C VAL A 230 -5.61 8.23 -12.24
N GLY A 231 -6.42 8.53 -13.26
CA GLY A 231 -6.59 9.90 -13.77
C GLY A 231 -7.09 10.89 -12.71
N ILE A 232 -8.09 10.49 -11.90
CA ILE A 232 -8.61 11.32 -10.80
C ILE A 232 -7.56 11.45 -9.68
N TRP A 233 -6.85 10.37 -9.36
CA TRP A 233 -5.79 10.36 -8.36
C TRP A 233 -4.68 11.35 -8.69
N HIS A 234 -4.21 11.39 -9.94
CA HIS A 234 -3.18 12.34 -10.37
C HIS A 234 -3.62 13.81 -10.35
N GLN A 235 -4.92 14.08 -10.38
CA GLN A 235 -5.47 15.44 -10.34
C GLN A 235 -5.83 15.90 -8.92
N ALA A 236 -5.81 15.00 -7.92
CA ALA A 236 -6.20 15.32 -6.56
C ALA A 236 -5.18 16.23 -5.86
N GLY A 237 -5.65 17.38 -5.35
CA GLY A 237 -4.81 18.36 -4.64
C GLY A 237 -5.40 18.87 -3.32
N SER A 238 -6.56 18.35 -2.90
CA SER A 238 -7.26 18.76 -1.67
C SER A 238 -7.76 17.54 -0.90
N GLU A 239 -8.08 17.73 0.38
CA GLU A 239 -8.59 16.65 1.24
C GLU A 239 -9.87 16.03 0.67
N ALA A 240 -10.82 16.86 0.21
CA ALA A 240 -12.06 16.39 -0.42
C ALA A 240 -11.80 15.62 -1.72
N ALA A 241 -10.81 16.04 -2.52
CA ALA A 241 -10.43 15.34 -3.73
C ALA A 241 -9.82 13.95 -3.41
N PHE A 242 -8.91 13.87 -2.43
CA PHE A 242 -8.35 12.58 -2.01
C PHE A 242 -9.40 11.65 -1.37
N LYS A 243 -10.34 12.19 -0.58
CA LYS A 243 -11.50 11.44 -0.10
C LYS A 243 -12.34 10.87 -1.26
N THR A 244 -12.52 11.66 -2.33
CA THR A 244 -13.20 11.21 -3.56
C THR A 244 -12.43 10.10 -4.27
N VAL A 245 -11.09 10.21 -4.37
CA VAL A 245 -10.23 9.14 -4.91
C VAL A 245 -10.43 7.85 -4.12
N LYS A 246 -10.40 7.92 -2.78
CA LYS A 246 -10.64 6.76 -1.94
C LYS A 246 -12.01 6.13 -2.22
N THR A 247 -13.08 6.93 -2.26
CA THR A 247 -14.43 6.42 -2.59
C THR A 247 -14.46 5.76 -3.97
N LYS A 248 -13.79 6.34 -4.97
CA LYS A 248 -13.71 5.74 -6.32
C LYS A 248 -12.88 4.46 -6.36
N ALA A 249 -11.84 4.36 -5.56
CA ALA A 249 -11.08 3.12 -5.38
C ALA A 249 -11.93 2.04 -4.70
N ASP A 250 -12.70 2.40 -3.67
CA ASP A 250 -13.63 1.48 -3.01
C ASP A 250 -14.74 1.00 -3.99
N ASP A 251 -15.30 1.92 -4.78
CA ASP A 251 -16.28 1.62 -5.86
C ASP A 251 -15.68 0.64 -6.88
N PHE A 252 -14.41 0.88 -7.28
CA PHE A 252 -13.68 0.01 -8.19
C PHE A 252 -13.49 -1.39 -7.60
N VAL A 253 -13.09 -1.50 -6.33
CA VAL A 253 -12.93 -2.79 -5.64
C VAL A 253 -14.26 -3.55 -5.60
N ALA A 254 -15.37 -2.86 -5.34
CA ALA A 254 -16.71 -3.47 -5.38
C ALA A 254 -17.09 -3.94 -6.79
N LEU A 255 -16.77 -3.16 -7.83
CA LEU A 255 -16.96 -3.55 -9.23
C LEU A 255 -16.10 -4.78 -9.58
N ALA A 256 -14.83 -4.78 -9.20
CA ALA A 256 -13.91 -5.89 -9.42
C ALA A 256 -14.36 -7.16 -8.68
N ALA A 257 -15.03 -7.06 -7.52
CA ALA A 257 -15.63 -8.21 -6.84
C ALA A 257 -16.86 -8.78 -7.59
N LYS A 258 -17.65 -7.94 -8.27
CA LYS A 258 -18.71 -8.40 -9.19
C LYS A 258 -18.10 -9.10 -10.39
N ALA A 259 -17.05 -8.51 -10.97
CA ALA A 259 -16.30 -9.10 -12.08
C ALA A 259 -15.71 -10.45 -11.69
N GLU A 260 -15.08 -10.58 -10.51
CA GLU A 260 -14.54 -11.84 -9.98
C GLU A 260 -15.61 -12.94 -9.89
N THR A 261 -16.82 -12.59 -9.46
CA THR A 261 -17.94 -13.53 -9.39
C THR A 261 -18.32 -14.03 -10.78
N PHE A 262 -18.35 -13.14 -11.76
CA PHE A 262 -18.53 -13.51 -13.15
C PHE A 262 -17.34 -14.30 -13.71
N GLY A 263 -16.09 -13.93 -13.40
CA GLY A 263 -14.89 -14.64 -13.80
C GLY A 263 -14.90 -16.10 -13.33
N ARG A 264 -15.29 -16.35 -12.08
CA ARG A 264 -15.52 -17.72 -11.58
C ARG A 264 -16.57 -18.48 -12.39
N PHE A 265 -17.70 -17.84 -12.70
CA PHE A 265 -18.74 -18.45 -13.54
C PHE A 265 -18.20 -18.75 -14.94
N TYR A 266 -17.50 -17.78 -15.54
CA TYR A 266 -16.94 -17.86 -16.87
C TYR A 266 -15.88 -18.95 -16.97
N THR A 267 -14.96 -19.07 -16.01
CA THR A 267 -13.98 -20.17 -15.94
C THR A 267 -14.69 -21.53 -15.84
N ASN A 268 -15.69 -21.66 -14.95
CA ASN A 268 -16.46 -22.91 -14.85
C ASN A 268 -17.20 -23.24 -16.16
N TRP A 269 -17.85 -22.25 -16.78
CA TRP A 269 -18.51 -22.41 -18.07
C TRP A 269 -17.50 -22.80 -19.16
N PHE A 270 -16.33 -22.17 -19.16
CA PHE A 270 -15.28 -22.40 -20.13
C PHE A 270 -14.78 -23.84 -20.03
N ASP A 271 -14.44 -24.31 -18.83
CA ASP A 271 -14.01 -25.69 -18.58
C ASP A 271 -15.13 -26.70 -18.94
N THR A 272 -16.37 -26.39 -18.54
CA THR A 272 -17.55 -27.21 -18.87
C THR A 272 -17.74 -27.34 -20.38
N SER A 273 -17.65 -26.23 -21.12
CA SER A 273 -17.84 -26.20 -22.58
C SER A 273 -16.78 -27.03 -23.30
N VAL A 274 -15.53 -26.98 -22.81
CA VAL A 274 -14.39 -27.72 -23.37
C VAL A 274 -14.54 -29.22 -23.08
N ALA A 275 -14.86 -29.59 -21.84
CA ALA A 275 -15.09 -30.97 -21.46
C ALA A 275 -16.29 -31.57 -22.20
N LEU A 276 -17.38 -30.81 -22.38
CA LEU A 276 -18.58 -31.23 -23.11
C LEU A 276 -18.28 -31.56 -24.58
N ILE A 277 -17.55 -30.67 -25.28
CA ILE A 277 -17.14 -30.90 -26.67
C ILE A 277 -16.20 -32.12 -26.76
N GLY A 278 -15.32 -32.27 -25.76
CA GLY A 278 -14.33 -33.34 -25.73
C GLY A 278 -14.90 -34.73 -25.43
N THR A 279 -15.91 -34.82 -24.58
CA THR A 279 -16.43 -36.10 -24.04
C THR A 279 -17.78 -36.52 -24.62
N SER A 280 -18.62 -35.58 -25.05
CA SER A 280 -20.02 -35.87 -25.40
C SER A 280 -20.39 -35.51 -26.84
N VAL A 281 -19.57 -34.74 -27.57
CA VAL A 281 -19.80 -34.42 -28.99
C VAL A 281 -19.09 -35.46 -29.88
N ALA A 282 -19.86 -36.10 -30.76
CA ALA A 282 -19.32 -37.00 -31.78
C ALA A 282 -18.32 -36.25 -32.68
N GLU A 283 -17.23 -36.92 -33.07
CA GLU A 283 -16.11 -36.29 -33.80
C GLU A 283 -16.55 -35.48 -35.03
N VAL A 284 -17.54 -35.98 -35.78
CA VAL A 284 -18.12 -35.34 -36.98
C VAL A 284 -18.83 -34.00 -36.73
N HIS A 285 -19.16 -33.66 -35.48
CA HIS A 285 -19.86 -32.42 -35.09
C HIS A 285 -19.00 -31.47 -34.26
N ARG A 286 -17.74 -31.83 -33.97
CA ARG A 286 -16.87 -31.03 -33.08
C ARG A 286 -16.58 -29.63 -33.62
N ASP A 287 -16.36 -29.47 -34.91
CA ASP A 287 -16.08 -28.16 -35.52
C ASP A 287 -17.27 -27.20 -35.40
N ASP A 288 -18.49 -27.70 -35.60
CA ASP A 288 -19.73 -26.93 -35.42
C ASP A 288 -19.92 -26.55 -33.95
N ALA A 289 -19.69 -27.48 -33.01
CA ALA A 289 -19.77 -27.22 -31.57
C ALA A 289 -18.74 -26.18 -31.10
N VAL A 290 -17.54 -26.17 -31.67
CA VAL A 290 -16.51 -25.14 -31.42
C VAL A 290 -16.97 -23.77 -31.93
N LYS A 291 -17.64 -23.73 -33.09
CA LYS A 291 -18.21 -22.50 -33.65
C LYS A 291 -19.34 -21.94 -32.77
N ASP A 292 -20.25 -22.79 -32.29
CA ASP A 292 -21.32 -22.40 -31.38
C ASP A 292 -20.77 -21.84 -30.05
N ARG A 293 -19.72 -22.48 -29.52
CA ARG A 293 -19.03 -22.02 -28.31
C ARG A 293 -18.47 -20.62 -28.48
N ARG A 294 -17.88 -20.34 -29.65
CA ARG A 294 -17.32 -19.03 -29.98
C ARG A 294 -18.40 -17.95 -30.11
N ALA A 295 -19.56 -18.28 -30.67
CA ALA A 295 -20.69 -17.34 -30.74
C ALA A 295 -21.20 -16.95 -29.34
N ALA A 296 -21.28 -17.90 -28.40
CA ALA A 296 -21.66 -17.62 -27.02
C ALA A 296 -20.62 -16.73 -26.30
N LEU A 297 -19.33 -16.96 -26.53
CA LEU A 297 -18.24 -16.12 -26.03
C LEU A 297 -18.34 -14.69 -26.56
N ASP A 298 -18.50 -14.51 -27.87
CA ASP A 298 -18.59 -13.20 -28.51
C ASP A 298 -19.81 -12.40 -27.99
N ALA A 299 -20.94 -13.07 -27.75
CA ALA A 299 -22.12 -12.46 -27.16
C ALA A 299 -21.90 -12.05 -25.68
N ALA A 300 -21.22 -12.87 -24.89
CA ALA A 300 -20.91 -12.56 -23.50
C ALA A 300 -19.96 -11.36 -23.36
N ILE A 301 -18.94 -11.31 -24.23
CA ILE A 301 -17.97 -10.20 -24.30
C ILE A 301 -18.67 -8.86 -24.53
N ALA A 302 -19.68 -8.81 -25.40
CA ALA A 302 -20.41 -7.57 -25.68
C ALA A 302 -21.11 -6.99 -24.44
N PHE A 303 -21.60 -7.85 -23.54
CA PHE A 303 -22.21 -7.43 -22.28
C PHE A 303 -21.16 -7.07 -21.20
N SER A 304 -20.15 -7.91 -21.03
CA SER A 304 -19.12 -7.69 -20.01
C SER A 304 -18.26 -6.46 -20.30
N GLN A 305 -18.10 -6.07 -21.58
CA GLN A 305 -17.37 -4.86 -21.99
C GLN A 305 -18.01 -3.56 -21.49
N VAL A 306 -19.31 -3.56 -21.21
CA VAL A 306 -20.03 -2.42 -20.62
C VAL A 306 -20.32 -2.61 -19.12
N GLY A 307 -19.72 -3.62 -18.50
CA GLY A 307 -19.92 -3.97 -17.08
C GLY A 307 -21.20 -4.74 -16.79
N ASP A 308 -21.95 -5.20 -17.81
CA ASP A 308 -23.13 -6.05 -17.63
C ASP A 308 -22.74 -7.53 -17.49
N PHE A 309 -22.17 -7.85 -16.34
CA PHE A 309 -21.77 -9.23 -16.03
C PHE A 309 -22.94 -10.22 -15.98
N LYS A 310 -24.18 -9.74 -15.74
CA LYS A 310 -25.36 -10.61 -15.70
C LYS A 310 -25.87 -10.95 -17.09
N GLY A 311 -25.87 -9.97 -18.01
CA GLY A 311 -26.09 -10.19 -19.43
C GLY A 311 -25.05 -11.15 -20.01
N ALA A 312 -23.77 -10.98 -19.64
CA ALA A 312 -22.70 -11.87 -20.05
C ALA A 312 -22.91 -13.32 -19.57
N GLU A 313 -23.26 -13.51 -18.30
CA GLU A 313 -23.61 -14.82 -17.74
C GLU A 313 -24.76 -15.47 -18.54
N THR A 314 -25.79 -14.69 -18.86
CA THR A 314 -26.98 -15.16 -19.60
C THR A 314 -26.61 -15.60 -21.01
N ALA A 315 -25.75 -14.86 -21.70
CA ALA A 315 -25.26 -15.20 -23.03
C ALA A 315 -24.47 -16.52 -23.04
N LEU A 316 -23.59 -16.73 -22.06
CA LEU A 316 -22.86 -17.99 -21.91
C LEU A 316 -23.80 -19.17 -21.62
N ARG A 317 -24.81 -18.99 -20.75
CA ARG A 317 -25.80 -20.03 -20.46
C ARG A 317 -26.63 -20.48 -21.67
N ALA A 318 -26.71 -19.66 -22.72
CA ALA A 318 -27.42 -19.99 -23.95
C ALA A 318 -26.67 -20.97 -24.87
N PHE A 319 -25.42 -21.33 -24.54
CA PHE A 319 -24.61 -22.26 -25.31
C PHE A 319 -25.21 -23.68 -25.35
N ALA A 320 -25.50 -24.17 -26.57
CA ALA A 320 -26.01 -25.51 -26.84
C ALA A 320 -25.34 -26.08 -28.11
N PRO A 321 -24.31 -26.94 -27.98
CA PRO A 321 -23.52 -27.41 -29.13
C PRO A 321 -24.27 -28.43 -30.00
N VAL A 322 -24.09 -28.33 -31.32
CA VAL A 322 -24.56 -29.32 -32.30
C VAL A 322 -24.05 -30.73 -31.98
N GLY A 323 -24.91 -31.75 -32.17
CA GLY A 323 -24.53 -33.17 -32.05
C GLY A 323 -24.61 -33.76 -30.63
N VAL A 324 -24.97 -32.95 -29.62
CA VAL A 324 -25.33 -33.44 -28.28
C VAL A 324 -26.86 -33.59 -28.21
N ALA A 325 -27.36 -34.78 -27.84
CA ALA A 325 -28.78 -34.94 -27.56
C ALA A 325 -29.19 -33.94 -26.48
N ALA A 326 -30.23 -33.16 -26.76
CA ALA A 326 -30.58 -31.97 -26.01
C ALA A 326 -30.50 -32.17 -24.47
N SER A 327 -29.68 -31.33 -23.85
CA SER A 327 -29.75 -30.88 -22.45
C SER A 327 -29.17 -31.73 -21.32
N THR A 328 -29.13 -33.07 -21.33
CA THR A 328 -28.89 -33.80 -20.06
C THR A 328 -27.42 -33.83 -19.62
N ASP A 329 -26.47 -34.21 -20.48
CA ASP A 329 -25.06 -34.39 -20.06
C ASP A 329 -24.33 -33.06 -19.84
N ALA A 330 -24.56 -32.07 -20.70
CA ALA A 330 -24.08 -30.70 -20.53
C ALA A 330 -24.55 -30.08 -19.21
N LYS A 331 -25.85 -30.26 -18.92
CA LYS A 331 -26.44 -29.83 -17.66
C LYS A 331 -25.87 -30.60 -16.48
N ASN A 332 -25.70 -31.91 -16.57
CA ASN A 332 -25.16 -32.73 -15.49
C ASN A 332 -23.70 -32.37 -15.14
N ILE A 333 -22.86 -32.11 -16.14
CA ILE A 333 -21.47 -31.65 -15.94
C ILE A 333 -21.45 -30.26 -15.31
N SER A 334 -22.22 -29.32 -15.88
CA SER A 334 -22.32 -27.95 -15.39
C SER A 334 -22.85 -27.89 -13.96
N ASP A 335 -23.94 -28.62 -13.68
CA ASP A 335 -24.59 -28.69 -12.37
C ASP A 335 -23.64 -29.32 -11.34
N PHE A 336 -22.90 -30.38 -11.70
CA PHE A 336 -21.91 -31.01 -10.81
C PHE A 336 -20.76 -30.05 -10.47
N LEU A 337 -20.11 -29.44 -11.47
CA LEU A 337 -18.99 -28.53 -11.24
C LEU A 337 -19.42 -27.28 -10.47
N ALA A 338 -20.60 -26.73 -10.77
CA ALA A 338 -21.18 -25.62 -10.01
C ALA A 338 -21.47 -26.01 -8.55
N LYS A 339 -22.04 -27.20 -8.32
CA LYS A 339 -22.32 -27.72 -6.98
C LYS A 339 -21.05 -27.98 -6.17
N LEU A 340 -20.02 -28.50 -6.82
CA LEU A 340 -18.70 -28.69 -6.21
C LEU A 340 -18.11 -27.37 -5.73
N ALA A 341 -18.06 -26.36 -6.60
CA ALA A 341 -17.54 -25.04 -6.26
C ALA A 341 -18.36 -24.36 -5.14
N ALA A 342 -19.70 -24.48 -5.18
CA ALA A 342 -20.57 -23.93 -4.15
C ALA A 342 -20.38 -24.61 -2.78
N CYS A 343 -20.26 -25.93 -2.75
CA CYS A 343 -20.03 -26.69 -1.54
C CYS A 343 -18.64 -26.39 -0.93
N GLU A 344 -17.61 -26.28 -1.76
CA GLU A 344 -16.26 -25.87 -1.34
C GLU A 344 -16.27 -24.48 -0.69
N ALA A 345 -16.92 -23.49 -1.31
CA ALA A 345 -17.00 -22.14 -0.78
C ALA A 345 -17.75 -22.07 0.57
N LYS A 346 -18.84 -22.84 0.71
CA LYS A 346 -19.68 -22.84 1.91
C LYS A 346 -19.04 -23.57 3.10
N CYS A 347 -18.46 -24.75 2.85
CA CYS A 347 -18.13 -25.70 3.91
C CYS A 347 -16.66 -25.65 4.34
N SER A 348 -15.74 -25.12 3.53
CA SER A 348 -14.29 -25.25 3.81
C SER A 348 -13.84 -24.64 5.14
N LYS A 349 -14.39 -23.47 5.51
CA LYS A 349 -14.06 -22.82 6.78
C LYS A 349 -14.63 -23.57 7.98
N ASP A 350 -15.89 -24.01 7.88
CA ASP A 350 -16.57 -24.75 8.95
C ASP A 350 -15.94 -26.13 9.15
N LEU A 351 -15.53 -26.78 8.06
CA LEU A 351 -14.78 -28.03 8.10
C LEU A 351 -13.47 -27.88 8.88
N ALA A 352 -12.74 -26.77 8.70
CA ALA A 352 -11.53 -26.50 9.48
C ALA A 352 -11.81 -26.34 10.99
N VAL A 353 -12.91 -25.71 11.37
CA VAL A 353 -13.34 -25.59 12.78
C VAL A 353 -13.68 -26.97 13.37
N ILE A 354 -14.38 -27.81 12.61
CA ILE A 354 -14.77 -29.16 13.03
C ILE A 354 -13.54 -30.07 13.15
N SER A 355 -12.62 -30.03 12.17
CA SER A 355 -11.35 -30.78 12.19
C SER A 355 -10.46 -30.40 13.38
N ALA A 356 -10.55 -29.17 13.89
CA ALA A 356 -9.81 -28.70 15.06
C ALA A 356 -10.47 -29.01 16.42
N SER A 357 -11.72 -29.48 16.43
CA SER A 357 -12.47 -29.83 17.65
C SER A 357 -12.04 -31.18 18.24
N TRP A 358 -12.55 -31.54 19.42
CA TRP A 358 -12.30 -32.86 20.02
C TRP A 358 -13.31 -33.93 19.61
N LEU A 359 -14.13 -33.66 18.59
CA LEU A 359 -15.01 -34.67 18.01
C LEU A 359 -14.19 -35.79 17.38
N LYS A 360 -14.62 -37.03 17.54
CA LYS A 360 -13.89 -38.19 17.02
C LYS A 360 -13.87 -38.21 15.48
N ASN A 361 -12.70 -38.50 14.89
CA ASN A 361 -12.46 -38.71 13.45
C ASN A 361 -12.80 -37.52 12.52
N SER A 362 -12.85 -36.29 13.02
CA SER A 362 -13.18 -35.12 12.21
C SER A 362 -12.15 -34.78 11.12
N SER A 363 -10.86 -35.04 11.36
CA SER A 363 -9.73 -34.74 10.46
C SER A 363 -9.63 -35.63 9.20
N GLU A 364 -10.37 -36.74 9.12
CA GLU A 364 -10.35 -37.63 7.96
C GLU A 364 -10.98 -37.01 6.69
N LYS A 365 -11.62 -35.84 6.80
CA LYS A 365 -12.36 -35.17 5.73
C LYS A 365 -11.57 -34.09 4.98
N ASP A 366 -10.33 -33.82 5.34
CA ASP A 366 -9.52 -32.71 4.81
C ASP A 366 -9.32 -32.74 3.27
N ASN A 367 -9.41 -33.91 2.63
CA ASN A 367 -9.20 -34.08 1.18
C ASN A 367 -10.46 -34.50 0.39
N ALA A 368 -11.65 -34.37 0.97
CA ALA A 368 -12.89 -34.89 0.39
C ALA A 368 -13.22 -34.28 -0.99
N PHE A 369 -13.09 -32.97 -1.14
CA PHE A 369 -13.44 -32.26 -2.38
C PHE A 369 -12.57 -32.67 -3.58
N LYS A 370 -11.25 -32.76 -3.40
CA LYS A 370 -10.29 -33.20 -4.43
C LYS A 370 -10.61 -34.62 -4.93
N THR A 371 -10.97 -35.51 -4.01
CA THR A 371 -11.28 -36.91 -4.32
C THR A 371 -12.57 -37.04 -5.12
N ILE A 372 -13.61 -36.29 -4.75
CA ILE A 372 -14.91 -36.28 -5.44
C ILE A 372 -14.77 -35.74 -6.88
N ARG A 373 -14.00 -34.65 -7.06
CA ARG A 373 -13.74 -34.05 -8.40
C ARG A 373 -13.12 -35.05 -9.38
N LYS A 374 -12.05 -35.71 -8.95
CA LYS A 374 -11.30 -36.67 -9.80
C LYS A 374 -12.20 -37.81 -10.27
N ALA A 375 -13.01 -38.37 -9.37
CA ALA A 375 -13.89 -39.49 -9.68
C ALA A 375 -14.99 -39.15 -10.69
N ALA A 376 -15.55 -37.93 -10.63
CA ALA A 376 -16.63 -37.50 -11.54
C ALA A 376 -16.16 -37.32 -12.99
N LEU A 377 -14.93 -36.81 -13.18
CA LEU A 377 -14.40 -36.47 -14.50
C LEU A 377 -13.76 -37.69 -15.20
N SER A 378 -13.17 -38.63 -14.45
CA SER A 378 -12.58 -39.85 -15.03
C SER A 378 -13.59 -40.95 -15.36
N THR A 379 -14.76 -40.91 -14.70
CA THR A 379 -15.83 -41.89 -14.86
C THR A 379 -17.13 -41.11 -14.76
N PRO A 380 -17.87 -40.86 -15.87
CA PRO A 380 -19.01 -39.92 -15.92
C PRO A 380 -20.22 -40.28 -15.02
N ASP A 381 -20.05 -40.23 -13.70
CA ASP A 381 -21.04 -40.46 -12.65
C ASP A 381 -21.27 -39.17 -11.85
N TYR A 382 -21.81 -38.16 -12.54
CA TYR A 382 -22.06 -36.82 -11.96
C TYR A 382 -23.12 -36.85 -10.86
N ALA A 383 -24.14 -37.71 -10.99
CA ALA A 383 -25.19 -37.88 -9.99
C ALA A 383 -24.66 -38.52 -8.71
N GLY A 384 -23.87 -39.60 -8.82
CA GLY A 384 -23.27 -40.28 -7.67
C GLY A 384 -22.24 -39.41 -6.96
N GLN A 385 -21.43 -38.63 -7.69
CA GLN A 385 -20.50 -37.69 -7.06
C GLN A 385 -21.21 -36.46 -6.46
N SER A 386 -22.31 -35.98 -7.05
CA SER A 386 -23.13 -34.92 -6.47
C SER A 386 -23.77 -35.32 -5.14
N ALA A 387 -24.20 -36.58 -5.00
CA ALA A 387 -24.76 -37.10 -3.75
C ALA A 387 -23.70 -37.16 -2.62
N LYS A 388 -22.43 -37.40 -2.97
CA LYS A 388 -21.32 -37.35 -2.00
C LYS A 388 -21.05 -35.93 -1.49
N LEU A 389 -21.27 -34.90 -2.32
CA LEU A 389 -21.19 -33.50 -1.88
C LEU A 389 -22.32 -33.16 -0.90
N ASP A 390 -23.56 -33.59 -1.16
CA ASP A 390 -24.69 -33.40 -0.23
C ASP A 390 -24.43 -34.06 1.12
N THR A 391 -23.87 -35.28 1.09
CA THR A 391 -23.51 -36.02 2.29
C THR A 391 -22.44 -35.28 3.10
N LEU A 392 -21.45 -34.68 2.43
CA LEU A 392 -20.40 -33.90 3.09
C LEU A 392 -20.96 -32.62 3.70
N GLU A 393 -21.82 -31.90 2.99
CA GLU A 393 -22.45 -30.67 3.48
C GLU A 393 -23.36 -30.94 4.70
N ALA A 394 -24.19 -31.97 4.64
CA ALA A 394 -25.04 -32.38 5.76
C ALA A 394 -24.21 -32.77 6.99
N TRP A 395 -23.10 -33.50 6.77
CA TRP A 395 -22.18 -33.86 7.83
C TRP A 395 -21.55 -32.63 8.50
N VAL A 396 -21.08 -31.65 7.72
CA VAL A 396 -20.54 -30.38 8.25
C VAL A 396 -21.59 -29.62 9.05
N LYS A 397 -22.80 -29.48 8.52
CA LYS A 397 -23.90 -28.76 9.17
C LYS A 397 -24.28 -29.38 10.52
N GLY A 398 -24.36 -30.72 10.61
CA GLY A 398 -24.71 -31.42 11.84
C GLY A 398 -23.60 -31.38 12.91
N ASN A 399 -22.33 -31.39 12.50
CA ASN A 399 -21.21 -31.44 13.44
C ASN A 399 -20.76 -30.05 13.95
N LEU A 400 -21.09 -28.96 13.24
CA LEU A 400 -20.66 -27.61 13.64
C LEU A 400 -21.21 -27.16 15.02
N PRO A 401 -22.51 -27.33 15.36
CA PRO A 401 -23.04 -26.97 16.67
C PRO A 401 -22.40 -27.80 17.80
N LEU A 402 -22.23 -29.11 17.59
CA LEU A 402 -21.58 -30.02 18.54
C LEU A 402 -20.14 -29.57 18.83
N ALA A 403 -19.39 -29.20 17.78
CA ALA A 403 -18.02 -28.70 17.91
C ALA A 403 -17.96 -27.39 18.71
N LYS A 404 -18.97 -26.51 18.57
CA LYS A 404 -19.07 -25.26 19.34
C LYS A 404 -19.46 -25.52 20.80
N GLU A 405 -20.42 -26.40 21.06
CA GLU A 405 -20.92 -26.66 22.42
C GLU A 405 -19.85 -27.35 23.27
N ILE A 406 -19.22 -28.41 22.74
CA ILE A 406 -18.17 -29.13 23.46
C ILE A 406 -16.97 -28.23 23.80
N SER A 407 -16.75 -27.16 23.01
CA SER A 407 -15.67 -26.19 23.24
C SER A 407 -15.91 -25.26 24.44
N LYS A 408 -17.16 -25.15 24.95
CA LYS A 408 -17.48 -24.34 26.13
C LYS A 408 -17.01 -24.98 27.44
N HIS A 409 -16.79 -26.30 27.44
CA HIS A 409 -16.42 -27.04 28.63
C HIS A 409 -14.91 -27.25 28.73
N GLN A 410 -14.40 -27.30 29.95
CA GLN A 410 -12.97 -27.49 30.20
C GLN A 410 -12.56 -28.96 30.06
N GLN A 411 -11.37 -29.22 29.50
CA GLN A 411 -10.84 -30.61 29.36
C GLN A 411 -10.81 -31.38 30.69
N GLY A 412 -10.64 -30.68 31.82
CA GLY A 412 -10.67 -31.26 33.16
C GLY A 412 -11.98 -31.98 33.49
N MET A 413 -13.09 -31.65 32.82
CA MET A 413 -14.37 -32.35 32.95
C MET A 413 -14.28 -33.83 32.50
N LYS A 414 -13.30 -34.21 31.67
CA LYS A 414 -13.09 -35.61 31.24
C LYS A 414 -12.75 -36.58 32.37
N SER A 415 -12.41 -36.08 33.57
CA SER A 415 -12.21 -36.93 34.75
C SER A 415 -13.53 -37.31 35.43
N SER A 416 -14.60 -36.51 35.25
CA SER A 416 -15.94 -36.81 35.74
C SER A 416 -16.54 -37.98 34.97
N SER A 417 -16.94 -39.02 35.69
CA SER A 417 -17.61 -40.19 35.11
C SER A 417 -18.92 -39.81 34.42
N ALA A 418 -19.70 -38.91 35.03
CA ALA A 418 -20.97 -38.42 34.48
C ALA A 418 -20.75 -37.59 33.20
N PHE A 419 -19.75 -36.71 33.16
CA PHE A 419 -19.39 -35.99 31.93
C PHE A 419 -18.91 -36.94 30.81
N ARG A 420 -18.08 -37.94 31.15
CA ARG A 420 -17.64 -38.95 30.15
C ARG A 420 -18.81 -39.76 29.60
N GLN A 421 -19.80 -40.08 30.43
CA GLN A 421 -20.99 -40.79 29.98
C GLN A 421 -21.80 -39.93 29.01
N ILE A 422 -22.01 -38.64 29.32
CA ILE A 422 -22.67 -37.69 28.43
C ILE A 422 -21.96 -37.58 27.07
N ILE A 423 -20.63 -37.47 27.05
CA ILE A 423 -19.86 -37.44 25.80
C ILE A 423 -19.96 -38.76 25.02
N ALA A 424 -19.94 -39.90 25.70
CA ALA A 424 -20.07 -41.22 25.07
C ALA A 424 -21.46 -41.41 24.46
N ASP A 425 -22.51 -40.99 25.17
CA ASP A 425 -23.90 -41.03 24.71
C ASP A 425 -24.12 -40.09 23.52
N MET A 426 -23.55 -38.88 23.58
CA MET A 426 -23.51 -37.94 22.46
C MET A 426 -22.84 -38.55 21.23
N GLU A 427 -21.64 -39.14 21.38
CA GLU A 427 -20.89 -39.75 20.27
C GLU A 427 -21.64 -40.97 19.67
N ALA A 428 -22.39 -41.71 20.48
CA ALA A 428 -23.23 -42.81 20.00
C ALA A 428 -24.39 -42.30 19.14
N LEU A 429 -25.06 -41.22 19.56
CA LEU A 429 -26.14 -40.56 18.77
C LEU A 429 -25.57 -39.91 17.50
N ARG A 430 -24.41 -39.25 17.62
CA ARG A 430 -23.66 -38.67 16.50
C ARG A 430 -23.29 -39.72 15.44
N GLY A 431 -22.85 -40.91 15.87
CA GLY A 431 -22.54 -42.03 14.99
C GLY A 431 -23.76 -42.60 14.23
N GLN A 432 -24.97 -42.34 14.73
CA GLN A 432 -26.25 -42.67 14.09
C GLN A 432 -26.80 -41.52 13.23
N ALA A 433 -26.06 -40.43 13.09
CA ALA A 433 -26.47 -39.18 12.46
C ALA A 433 -27.65 -38.45 13.15
N ASP A 434 -27.88 -38.71 14.44
CA ASP A 434 -28.82 -37.95 15.28
C ASP A 434 -28.10 -36.77 15.95
N TRP A 435 -27.93 -35.69 15.19
CA TRP A 435 -27.17 -34.50 15.63
C TRP A 435 -27.90 -33.69 16.69
N ASP A 436 -29.23 -33.62 16.61
CA ASP A 436 -30.06 -32.86 17.54
C ASP A 436 -30.14 -33.58 18.89
N GLY A 437 -30.30 -34.91 18.89
CA GLY A 437 -30.19 -35.73 20.08
C GLY A 437 -28.80 -35.66 20.71
N ALA A 438 -27.75 -35.67 19.88
CA ALA A 438 -26.37 -35.48 20.33
C ALA A 438 -26.15 -34.10 20.99
N LEU A 439 -26.75 -33.03 20.44
CA LEU A 439 -26.63 -31.68 21.01
C LEU A 439 -27.40 -31.55 22.31
N ALA A 440 -28.66 -32.02 22.36
CA ALA A 440 -29.46 -32.06 23.58
C ALA A 440 -28.74 -32.83 24.69
N LYS A 441 -28.05 -33.93 24.32
CA LYS A 441 -27.26 -34.70 25.27
C LYS A 441 -26.10 -33.90 25.86
N LEU A 442 -25.45 -33.02 25.08
CA LEU A 442 -24.43 -32.10 25.61
C LEU A 442 -25.04 -31.02 26.51
N GLU A 443 -26.24 -30.53 26.19
CA GLU A 443 -26.90 -29.48 26.96
C GLU A 443 -27.34 -29.95 28.37
N GLU A 444 -27.59 -31.26 28.57
CA GLU A 444 -27.86 -31.87 29.88
C GLU A 444 -26.77 -31.61 30.93
N ILE A 445 -25.56 -31.22 30.52
CA ILE A 445 -24.47 -30.79 31.43
C ILE A 445 -24.89 -29.58 32.28
N GLY A 446 -25.78 -28.71 31.77
CA GLY A 446 -26.29 -27.54 32.48
C GLY A 446 -27.44 -27.83 33.45
N ASP A 447 -28.17 -28.93 33.26
CA ASP A 447 -29.38 -29.27 34.01
C ASP A 447 -29.11 -30.05 35.30
N ASP A 448 -27.97 -30.74 35.38
CA ASP A 448 -27.50 -31.37 36.62
C ASP A 448 -26.83 -30.33 37.51
N ALA A 449 -27.49 -29.93 38.61
CA ALA A 449 -26.99 -28.89 39.51
C ALA A 449 -25.60 -29.20 40.11
N ALA A 450 -25.24 -30.47 40.32
CA ALA A 450 -23.94 -30.86 40.85
C ALA A 450 -22.87 -30.81 39.75
N LEU A 451 -23.21 -31.26 38.53
CA LEU A 451 -22.32 -31.17 37.37
C LEU A 451 -22.13 -29.72 36.92
N ALA A 452 -23.19 -28.91 36.99
CA ALA A 452 -23.19 -27.49 36.70
C ALA A 452 -22.43 -26.70 37.76
N ALA A 453 -22.58 -27.01 39.05
CA ALA A 453 -21.76 -26.43 40.12
C ALA A 453 -20.29 -26.86 40.03
N GLN A 454 -20.01 -28.12 39.65
CA GLN A 454 -18.64 -28.59 39.40
C GLN A 454 -18.03 -27.91 38.16
N SER A 455 -18.81 -27.76 37.09
CA SER A 455 -18.44 -27.02 35.88
C SER A 455 -18.23 -25.53 36.18
N ALA A 456 -19.09 -24.90 36.99
CA ALA A 456 -18.99 -23.50 37.40
C ALA A 456 -17.85 -23.27 38.40
N SER A 457 -17.59 -24.21 39.31
CA SER A 457 -16.45 -24.21 40.23
C SER A 457 -15.14 -24.40 39.46
N LEU A 458 -15.05 -25.38 38.57
CA LEU A 458 -13.91 -25.53 37.65
C LEU A 458 -13.76 -24.34 36.72
N THR A 459 -14.83 -23.63 36.36
CA THR A 459 -14.79 -22.41 35.56
C THR A 459 -14.41 -21.18 36.39
N TYR A 460 -14.80 -21.10 37.66
CA TYR A 460 -14.45 -20.04 38.61
C TYR A 460 -13.01 -20.19 39.11
N ASP A 461 -12.61 -21.40 39.48
CA ASP A 461 -11.22 -21.79 39.71
C ASP A 461 -10.41 -21.61 38.44
N LYS A 462 -10.94 -21.90 37.25
CA LYS A 462 -10.26 -21.54 36.00
C LYS A 462 -10.28 -20.05 35.70
N THR A 463 -11.19 -19.26 36.27
CA THR A 463 -11.21 -17.79 36.13
C THR A 463 -10.20 -17.16 37.09
N MET A 464 -10.09 -17.68 38.31
CA MET A 464 -9.03 -17.36 39.26
C MET A 464 -7.68 -17.90 38.79
N GLU A 465 -7.64 -19.07 38.16
CA GLU A 465 -6.47 -19.65 37.49
C GLU A 465 -6.14 -18.84 36.25
N LYS A 466 -7.12 -18.31 35.50
CA LYS A 466 -6.89 -17.39 34.38
C LYS A 466 -6.34 -16.06 34.89
N ARG A 467 -6.85 -15.51 35.99
CA ARG A 467 -6.34 -14.27 36.60
C ARG A 467 -4.95 -14.50 37.19
N TYR A 468 -4.76 -15.61 37.92
CA TYR A 468 -3.47 -16.10 38.38
C TYR A 468 -2.51 -16.36 37.22
N THR A 469 -2.93 -17.00 36.13
CA THR A 469 -2.09 -17.36 34.99
C THR A 469 -1.76 -16.11 34.18
N ALA A 470 -2.73 -15.23 33.93
CA ALA A 470 -2.50 -13.94 33.29
C ALA A 470 -1.51 -13.09 34.11
N LEU A 471 -1.70 -13.02 35.42
CA LEU A 471 -0.81 -12.30 36.33
C LEU A 471 0.55 -13.01 36.44
N SER A 472 0.60 -14.34 36.61
CA SER A 472 1.82 -15.15 36.71
C SER A 472 2.65 -15.13 35.43
N ASN A 473 2.00 -15.10 34.26
CA ASN A 473 2.65 -14.95 32.97
C ASN A 473 3.22 -13.54 32.79
N SER A 474 2.55 -12.52 33.34
CA SER A 474 2.93 -11.11 33.20
C SER A 474 3.91 -10.62 34.28
N LEU A 475 3.95 -11.29 35.45
CA LEU A 475 4.78 -10.89 36.58
C LEU A 475 6.24 -11.38 36.45
N PRO A 476 7.22 -10.57 36.87
CA PRO A 476 8.62 -10.98 36.97
C PRO A 476 8.84 -12.07 38.04
N LYS A 477 9.93 -12.84 37.89
CA LYS A 477 10.23 -14.07 38.67
C LYS A 477 10.04 -13.97 40.21
N PRO A 478 10.43 -12.89 40.91
CA PRO A 478 10.25 -12.78 42.36
C PRO A 478 8.77 -12.66 42.76
N GLU A 479 8.05 -11.75 42.11
CA GLU A 479 6.61 -11.50 42.31
C GLU A 479 5.80 -12.76 41.91
N ARG A 480 6.18 -13.41 40.81
CA ARG A 480 5.61 -14.68 40.33
C ARG A 480 5.80 -15.83 41.32
N LYS A 481 6.95 -15.92 41.99
CA LYS A 481 7.22 -16.96 43.00
C LYS A 481 6.31 -16.77 44.20
N ALA A 482 6.09 -15.54 44.66
CA ALA A 482 5.18 -15.22 45.75
C ALA A 482 3.72 -15.52 45.37
N LEU A 483 3.28 -15.10 44.17
CA LEU A 483 1.96 -15.42 43.64
C LEU A 483 1.74 -16.94 43.50
N LYS A 484 2.74 -17.67 42.97
CA LYS A 484 2.69 -19.14 42.85
C LYS A 484 2.59 -19.81 44.21
N ALA A 485 3.34 -19.36 45.22
CA ALA A 485 3.27 -19.92 46.57
C ALA A 485 1.88 -19.73 47.20
N ALA A 486 1.29 -18.54 47.05
CA ALA A 486 -0.07 -18.25 47.52
C ALA A 486 -1.13 -19.05 46.75
N TRP A 487 -0.96 -19.19 45.43
CA TRP A 487 -1.84 -19.99 44.57
C TRP A 487 -1.78 -21.48 44.91
N THR A 488 -0.59 -22.06 45.03
CA THR A 488 -0.40 -23.47 45.44
C THR A 488 -1.03 -23.73 46.81
N LYS A 489 -0.83 -22.82 47.77
CA LYS A 489 -1.47 -22.93 49.09
C LYS A 489 -3.00 -22.92 49.00
N HIS A 490 -3.57 -22.16 48.07
CA HIS A 490 -5.01 -22.13 47.81
C HIS A 490 -5.50 -23.42 47.14
N THR A 491 -4.84 -23.87 46.07
CA THR A 491 -5.24 -25.09 45.33
C THR A 491 -5.08 -26.37 46.17
N ASP A 492 -4.04 -26.46 46.99
CA ASP A 492 -3.80 -27.60 47.88
C ASP A 492 -4.86 -27.64 48.99
N ALA A 493 -5.23 -26.48 49.53
CA ALA A 493 -6.29 -26.37 50.55
C ALA A 493 -7.68 -26.66 49.98
N VAL A 494 -7.98 -26.24 48.74
CA VAL A 494 -9.22 -26.59 48.03
C VAL A 494 -9.29 -28.09 47.75
N SER A 495 -8.18 -28.70 47.30
CA SER A 495 -8.10 -30.15 47.04
C SER A 495 -8.20 -31.00 48.29
N ALA A 496 -7.81 -30.47 49.45
CA ALA A 496 -7.90 -31.11 50.75
C ALA A 496 -9.19 -30.78 51.53
N GLU A 497 -10.16 -30.09 50.90
CA GLU A 497 -11.43 -29.64 51.50
C GLU A 497 -11.27 -28.77 52.77
N ALA A 498 -10.11 -28.13 52.93
CA ALA A 498 -9.76 -27.32 54.10
C ALA A 498 -10.21 -25.86 53.93
N VAL A 499 -11.51 -25.61 54.13
CA VAL A 499 -12.22 -24.36 53.82
C VAL A 499 -11.55 -23.11 54.42
N ASP A 500 -11.14 -23.13 55.69
CA ASP A 500 -10.57 -21.96 56.35
C ASP A 500 -9.15 -21.64 55.87
N THR A 501 -8.36 -22.67 55.56
CA THR A 501 -7.03 -22.52 54.95
C THR A 501 -7.14 -21.95 53.53
N ALA A 502 -8.14 -22.41 52.75
CA ALA A 502 -8.43 -21.90 51.42
C ALA A 502 -8.86 -20.42 51.46
N LYS A 503 -9.68 -20.02 52.44
CA LYS A 503 -10.08 -18.62 52.68
C LYS A 503 -8.90 -17.73 53.10
N ALA A 504 -8.00 -18.21 53.95
CA ALA A 504 -6.81 -17.45 54.35
C ALA A 504 -5.83 -17.25 53.19
N ALA A 505 -5.62 -18.28 52.36
CA ALA A 505 -4.82 -18.17 51.13
C ALA A 505 -5.47 -17.20 50.11
N LEU A 506 -6.80 -17.13 50.07
CA LEU A 506 -7.54 -16.19 49.24
C LEU A 506 -7.28 -14.72 49.63
N VAL A 507 -7.11 -14.41 50.92
CA VAL A 507 -6.76 -13.05 51.40
C VAL A 507 -5.37 -12.63 50.92
N GLU A 508 -4.39 -13.54 50.95
CA GLU A 508 -3.05 -13.28 50.43
C GLU A 508 -3.01 -13.15 48.90
N LEU A 509 -3.80 -13.97 48.18
CA LEU A 509 -4.01 -13.80 46.74
C LEU A 509 -4.62 -12.42 46.41
N ARG A 510 -5.56 -11.92 47.22
CA ARG A 510 -6.16 -10.58 47.05
C ARG A 510 -5.16 -9.44 47.25
N LYS A 511 -4.24 -9.52 48.23
CA LYS A 511 -3.16 -8.53 48.40
C LYS A 511 -2.22 -8.49 47.20
N LEU A 512 -1.92 -9.66 46.63
CA LEU A 512 -1.10 -9.78 45.43
C LEU A 512 -1.85 -9.34 44.16
N PHE A 513 -3.19 -9.37 44.15
CA PHE A 513 -3.98 -8.82 43.04
C PHE A 513 -3.91 -7.30 42.92
N VAL A 514 -3.43 -6.56 43.94
CA VAL A 514 -3.08 -5.12 43.80
C VAL A 514 -1.95 -4.90 42.77
N LEU A 515 -1.16 -5.93 42.48
CA LEU A 515 -0.20 -5.89 41.38
C LEU A 515 -0.85 -5.69 40.01
N GLU A 516 -2.17 -5.93 39.87
CA GLU A 516 -2.94 -5.64 38.65
C GLU A 516 -2.98 -4.13 38.36
N ASP A 517 -3.30 -3.31 39.35
CA ASP A 517 -3.31 -1.84 39.20
C ASP A 517 -1.89 -1.29 39.03
N LEU A 518 -0.93 -1.85 39.78
CA LEU A 518 0.47 -1.48 39.61
C LEU A 518 1.01 -1.90 38.23
N LEU A 519 0.52 -3.00 37.65
CA LEU A 519 0.80 -3.39 36.28
C LEU A 519 0.19 -2.41 35.28
N ALA A 520 -1.00 -1.86 35.53
CA ALA A 520 -1.59 -0.83 34.68
C ALA A 520 -0.77 0.47 34.72
N LEU A 521 -0.32 0.91 35.90
CA LEU A 521 0.57 2.07 36.04
C LEU A 521 1.96 1.82 35.44
N ARG A 522 2.51 0.61 35.63
CA ARG A 522 3.71 0.13 34.92
C ARG A 522 3.48 0.11 33.42
N ALA A 523 2.29 -0.22 32.95
CA ALA A 523 1.97 -0.23 31.53
C ALA A 523 1.84 1.19 30.97
N GLN A 524 1.33 2.15 31.73
CA GLN A 524 1.32 3.57 31.34
C GLN A 524 2.73 4.15 31.31
N GLU A 525 3.53 3.91 32.36
CA GLU A 525 4.96 4.27 32.35
C GLU A 525 5.68 3.57 31.22
N LYS A 526 5.50 2.27 31.04
CA LYS A 526 6.10 1.48 29.97
C LYS A 526 5.66 1.98 28.60
N LYS A 527 4.39 2.35 28.41
CA LYS A 527 3.88 2.92 27.16
C LYS A 527 4.63 4.21 26.86
N LEU A 528 4.71 5.15 27.81
CA LEU A 528 5.49 6.38 27.65
C LEU A 528 6.98 6.11 27.43
N SER A 529 7.55 5.15 28.16
CA SER A 529 8.93 4.67 28.08
C SER A 529 9.22 3.76 26.87
N ASP A 530 8.22 3.37 26.10
CA ASP A 530 8.36 2.61 24.85
C ASP A 530 8.12 3.57 23.66
N GLU A 531 7.15 4.48 23.79
CA GLU A 531 6.94 5.65 22.90
C GLU A 531 8.13 6.61 22.94
N THR A 532 8.79 6.73 24.09
CA THR A 532 10.00 7.56 24.29
C THR A 532 11.02 6.79 25.15
N PRO A 533 11.78 5.85 24.56
CA PRO A 533 12.73 4.97 25.27
C PRO A 533 13.75 5.65 26.17
N GLU A 534 14.19 6.84 25.76
CA GLU A 534 15.21 7.62 26.47
C GLU A 534 14.77 8.17 27.81
N ILE A 535 13.48 8.15 28.15
CA ILE A 535 13.01 8.49 29.51
C ILE A 535 13.79 7.69 30.56
N LYS A 536 14.21 6.47 30.24
CA LYS A 536 14.98 5.56 31.11
C LYS A 536 16.38 6.07 31.44
N ASP A 537 16.93 7.00 30.66
CA ASP A 537 18.25 7.61 30.87
C ASP A 537 18.22 8.73 31.92
N TYR A 538 17.01 9.09 32.36
CA TYR A 538 16.78 10.08 33.40
C TYR A 538 16.37 9.39 34.71
N LYS A 539 16.82 9.95 35.84
CA LYS A 539 16.70 9.32 37.17
C LYS A 539 15.30 9.32 37.78
N TYR A 540 14.28 9.83 37.08
CA TYR A 540 12.91 9.99 37.62
C TYR A 540 12.29 8.68 38.12
N LEU A 541 12.63 7.54 37.52
CA LEU A 541 12.02 6.24 37.82
C LEU A 541 12.82 5.41 38.85
N GLU A 542 13.99 5.87 39.30
CA GLU A 542 14.89 5.09 40.15
C GLU A 542 14.24 4.69 41.49
N GLN A 543 13.56 5.63 42.14
CA GLN A 543 12.97 5.46 43.48
C GLN A 543 11.75 4.53 43.46
N TYR A 544 10.85 4.73 42.50
CA TYR A 544 9.75 3.81 42.21
C TYR A 544 10.24 2.36 42.02
N ARG A 545 11.27 2.18 41.18
CA ARG A 545 11.88 0.87 40.90
C ARG A 545 12.53 0.28 42.16
N ALA A 546 13.09 1.10 43.04
CA ALA A 546 13.65 0.66 44.32
C ALA A 546 12.57 0.10 45.26
N PHE A 547 11.43 0.79 45.41
CA PHE A 547 10.29 0.29 46.21
C PHE A 547 9.72 -1.02 45.64
N GLY A 548 9.62 -1.12 44.31
CA GLY A 548 9.21 -2.36 43.64
C GLY A 548 10.14 -3.54 43.94
N ARG A 549 11.46 -3.31 43.95
CA ARG A 549 12.45 -4.34 44.32
C ARG A 549 12.37 -4.76 45.80
N ALA A 550 11.96 -3.86 46.67
CA ALA A 550 11.79 -4.12 48.10
C ALA A 550 10.49 -4.87 48.45
N GLY A 551 9.60 -5.10 47.48
CA GLY A 551 8.29 -5.73 47.71
C GLY A 551 7.26 -4.81 48.38
N GLU A 552 7.56 -3.51 48.48
CA GLU A 552 6.71 -2.50 49.10
C GLU A 552 5.70 -1.93 48.08
N TYR A 553 4.83 -2.80 47.53
CA TYR A 553 4.02 -2.48 46.34
C TYR A 553 3.07 -1.29 46.50
N ILE A 554 2.60 -1.03 47.72
CA ILE A 554 1.76 0.15 48.03
C ILE A 554 2.56 1.45 47.91
N LYS A 555 3.81 1.47 48.38
CA LYS A 555 4.70 2.64 48.26
C LYS A 555 5.24 2.80 46.84
N ALA A 556 5.47 1.70 46.13
CA ALA A 556 5.79 1.73 44.71
C ALA A 556 4.64 2.36 43.89
N LYS A 557 3.39 2.05 44.22
CA LYS A 557 2.19 2.67 43.60
C LYS A 557 2.15 4.18 43.85
N ALA A 558 2.36 4.63 45.09
CA ALA A 558 2.37 6.07 45.40
C ALA A 558 3.49 6.85 44.70
N GLU A 559 4.70 6.26 44.60
CA GLU A 559 5.84 6.94 43.96
C GLU A 559 5.69 7.03 42.44
N ILE A 560 5.16 5.99 41.78
CA ILE A 560 4.87 6.09 40.33
C ILE A 560 3.76 7.11 40.06
N GLU A 561 2.74 7.21 40.91
CA GLU A 561 1.68 8.23 40.80
C GLU A 561 2.24 9.66 40.91
N ARG A 562 3.27 9.89 41.72
CA ARG A 562 3.96 11.20 41.85
C ARG A 562 4.78 11.57 40.62
N VAL A 563 5.46 10.59 40.00
CA VAL A 563 6.39 10.82 38.89
C VAL A 563 5.68 10.83 37.53
N LEU A 564 4.60 10.07 37.39
CA LEU A 564 3.88 9.90 36.12
C LEU A 564 3.49 11.23 35.43
N PRO A 565 3.05 12.30 36.15
CA PRO A 565 2.72 13.59 35.54
C PRO A 565 3.93 14.35 34.95
N LEU A 566 5.15 14.03 35.38
CA LEU A 566 6.39 14.68 34.87
C LEU A 566 6.88 14.03 33.57
N LEU A 567 6.51 12.78 33.31
CA LEU A 567 6.97 12.03 32.14
C LEU A 567 6.47 12.62 30.80
N PRO A 568 5.22 13.11 30.67
CA PRO A 568 4.78 13.81 29.46
C PRO A 568 5.62 15.05 29.11
N VAL A 569 5.98 15.86 30.11
CA VAL A 569 6.82 17.06 29.91
C VAL A 569 8.24 16.67 29.50
N LEU A 570 8.78 15.61 30.10
CA LEU A 570 10.07 15.05 29.71
C LEU A 570 10.03 14.48 28.28
N ALA A 571 8.94 13.81 27.89
CA ALA A 571 8.74 13.31 26.54
C ALA A 571 8.66 14.45 25.52
N GLU A 572 7.98 15.55 25.86
CA GLU A 572 7.94 16.76 25.03
C GLU A 572 9.32 17.41 24.88
N TYR A 573 10.09 17.50 25.97
CA TYR A 573 11.49 17.93 25.89
C TYR A 573 12.34 17.02 25.00
N ILE A 574 12.24 15.69 25.15
CA ILE A 574 13.00 14.74 24.32
C ILE A 574 12.62 14.91 22.84
N SER A 575 11.32 15.02 22.54
CA SER A 575 10.81 15.32 21.19
C SER A 575 11.41 16.62 20.63
N ARG A 576 11.40 17.69 21.44
CA ARG A 576 11.97 19.00 21.04
C ARG A 576 13.48 18.96 20.85
N ARG A 577 14.19 18.19 21.68
CA ARG A 577 15.63 17.97 21.57
C ARG A 577 15.98 17.19 20.31
N GLU A 578 15.21 16.15 19.96
CA GLU A 578 15.38 15.41 18.71
C GLU A 578 15.04 16.29 17.50
N HIS A 579 14.00 17.13 17.58
CA HIS A 579 13.74 18.13 16.55
C HIS A 579 14.95 19.06 16.36
N ALA A 580 15.48 19.65 17.44
CA ALA A 580 16.68 20.48 17.37
C ALA A 580 17.92 19.72 16.83
N ARG A 581 18.11 18.44 17.17
CA ARG A 581 19.18 17.61 16.59
C ARG A 581 18.97 17.33 15.10
N SER A 582 17.74 17.07 14.67
CA SER A 582 17.42 16.88 13.25
C SER A 582 17.68 18.16 12.44
N LEU A 583 17.35 19.33 13.00
CA LEU A 583 17.72 20.62 12.42
C LEU A 583 19.23 20.75 12.33
N LEU A 584 19.97 20.42 13.41
CA LEU A 584 21.44 20.45 13.43
C LEU A 584 22.08 19.54 12.38
N LEU A 585 21.47 18.38 12.10
CA LEU A 585 21.91 17.46 11.05
C LEU A 585 21.58 17.98 9.64
N ALA A 586 20.42 18.63 9.48
CA ALA A 586 19.99 19.21 8.20
C ALA A 586 20.78 20.46 7.82
N LEU A 587 21.29 21.21 8.79
CA LEU A 587 22.12 22.38 8.54
C LEU A 587 23.50 21.97 7.98
N PRO A 588 23.93 22.53 6.83
CA PRO A 588 25.28 22.31 6.32
C PRO A 588 26.34 22.82 7.30
N GLY A 589 27.59 22.40 7.08
CA GLY A 589 28.72 22.79 7.93
C GLY A 589 29.07 24.29 7.94
N ASP A 590 28.44 25.08 7.08
CA ASP A 590 28.69 26.51 6.85
C ASP A 590 27.31 27.22 6.75
N PRO A 591 27.03 28.37 7.38
CA PRO A 591 27.88 29.09 8.33
C PRO A 591 28.02 28.34 9.68
N PRO A 592 29.23 28.16 10.21
CA PRO A 592 29.49 27.40 11.44
C PRO A 592 28.83 28.00 12.70
N GLU A 593 28.51 29.30 12.68
CA GLU A 593 27.95 30.03 13.82
C GLU A 593 26.53 29.55 14.19
N LEU A 594 25.70 29.27 13.18
CA LEU A 594 24.33 28.78 13.36
C LEU A 594 24.32 27.38 13.98
N ARG A 595 25.18 26.51 13.46
CA ARG A 595 25.36 25.16 13.97
C ARG A 595 25.89 25.17 15.41
N SER A 596 26.87 26.04 15.69
CA SER A 596 27.47 26.17 17.02
C SER A 596 26.47 26.65 18.08
N ALA A 597 25.65 27.65 17.76
CA ALA A 597 24.65 28.19 18.68
C ALA A 597 23.56 27.17 19.05
N LEU A 598 23.02 26.43 18.07
CA LEU A 598 22.03 25.38 18.31
C LEU A 598 22.62 24.23 19.14
N ASN A 599 23.88 23.84 18.88
CA ASN A 599 24.56 22.80 19.64
C ASN A 599 24.78 23.20 21.11
N ALA A 600 25.19 24.43 21.39
CA ALA A 600 25.40 24.90 22.77
C ALA A 600 24.10 24.91 23.59
N ALA A 601 22.98 25.28 22.98
CA ALA A 601 21.67 25.27 23.64
C ALA A 601 21.16 23.84 23.93
N LEU A 602 21.41 22.90 23.01
CA LEU A 602 21.14 21.47 23.23
C LEU A 602 21.88 20.94 24.47
N ASP A 603 23.17 21.27 24.62
CA ASP A 603 23.98 20.84 25.76
C ASP A 603 23.48 21.43 27.10
N ALA A 604 23.11 22.71 27.10
CA ALA A 604 22.59 23.41 28.28
C ALA A 604 21.24 22.84 28.74
N ALA A 605 20.30 22.63 27.82
CA ALA A 605 18.98 22.08 28.12
C ALA A 605 19.09 20.63 28.63
N ASN A 606 19.97 19.83 28.04
CA ASN A 606 20.20 18.45 28.48
C ASN A 606 20.68 18.37 29.93
N THR A 607 21.54 19.31 30.34
CA THR A 607 21.99 19.41 31.73
C THR A 607 20.83 19.66 32.71
N LYS A 608 19.84 20.49 32.34
CA LYS A 608 18.67 20.81 33.20
C LYS A 608 17.71 19.63 33.32
N ALA A 609 17.42 18.94 32.21
CA ALA A 609 16.53 17.77 32.21
C ALA A 609 17.06 16.64 33.11
N HIS A 610 18.38 16.41 33.13
CA HIS A 610 19.02 15.44 34.02
C HIS A 610 18.99 15.82 35.51
N LYS A 611 18.75 17.09 35.85
CA LYS A 611 18.66 17.58 37.23
C LYS A 611 17.25 17.48 37.84
N GLY A 612 16.26 17.03 37.08
CA GLY A 612 14.88 16.90 37.59
C GLY A 612 13.92 18.00 37.11
N ASP A 613 14.34 18.88 36.19
CA ASP A 613 13.54 20.01 35.72
C ASP A 613 13.37 19.97 34.18
N PRO A 614 12.45 19.14 33.67
CA PRO A 614 12.20 19.02 32.24
C PRO A 614 11.50 20.27 31.67
N ALA A 615 10.78 21.02 32.51
CA ALA A 615 10.09 22.25 32.12
C ALA A 615 11.08 23.37 31.78
N ALA A 616 12.10 23.58 32.61
CA ALA A 616 13.15 24.56 32.33
C ALA A 616 14.03 24.16 31.13
N ALA A 617 14.28 22.86 30.94
CA ALA A 617 15.00 22.35 29.76
C ALA A 617 14.24 22.61 28.46
N LEU A 618 12.92 22.36 28.45
CA LEU A 618 12.04 22.65 27.33
C LEU A 618 12.01 24.15 27.00
N ALA A 619 11.96 25.02 28.02
CA ALA A 619 11.97 26.47 27.86
C ALA A 619 13.25 27.01 27.18
N ASP A 620 14.43 26.50 27.56
CA ASP A 620 15.70 26.87 26.93
C ASP A 620 15.74 26.51 25.44
N LEU A 621 15.30 25.29 25.08
CA LEU A 621 15.23 24.85 23.68
C LEU A 621 14.24 25.68 22.87
N ASN A 622 13.07 25.99 23.45
CA ASN A 622 12.10 26.86 22.79
C ASN A 622 12.65 28.27 22.55
N THR A 623 13.51 28.77 23.45
CA THR A 623 14.14 30.09 23.31
C THR A 623 15.13 30.13 22.14
N ILE A 624 16.02 29.14 22.01
CA ILE A 624 16.98 29.13 20.89
C ILE A 624 16.31 28.91 19.54
N LEU A 625 15.29 28.04 19.49
CA LEU A 625 14.54 27.72 18.27
C LEU A 625 13.65 28.89 17.79
N SER A 626 13.35 29.84 18.67
CA SER A 626 12.58 31.05 18.32
C SER A 626 13.44 32.25 17.91
N GLY A 627 14.73 32.26 18.23
CA GLY A 627 15.65 33.37 17.90
C GLY A 627 16.18 33.36 16.46
N THR A 628 16.19 32.20 15.80
CA THR A 628 16.67 32.01 14.42
C THR A 628 15.75 31.03 13.69
N ASP A 629 15.45 31.27 12.42
CA ASP A 629 14.58 30.43 11.58
C ASP A 629 15.29 29.14 11.09
N TYR A 630 15.72 28.31 12.04
CA TYR A 630 16.36 27.01 11.75
C TYR A 630 15.40 26.06 11.03
N GLU A 631 14.11 26.12 11.36
CA GLU A 631 13.07 25.28 10.74
C GLU A 631 12.91 25.64 9.26
N GLY A 632 12.72 26.92 8.92
CA GLY A 632 12.62 27.38 7.53
C GLY A 632 13.86 27.02 6.71
N LEU A 633 15.06 27.29 7.24
CA LEU A 633 16.32 26.96 6.56
C LEU A 633 16.47 25.45 6.32
N SER A 634 16.16 24.61 7.31
CA SER A 634 16.25 23.14 7.15
C SER A 634 15.28 22.59 6.10
N LEU A 635 14.08 23.19 6.00
CA LEU A 635 13.05 22.80 5.04
C LEU A 635 13.47 23.19 3.62
N GLU A 636 14.00 24.40 3.44
CA GLU A 636 14.54 24.87 2.16
C GLU A 636 15.68 23.96 1.66
N ILE A 637 16.60 23.58 2.55
CA ILE A 637 17.69 22.63 2.25
C ILE A 637 17.14 21.27 1.78
N ALA A 638 16.20 20.70 2.54
CA ALA A 638 15.64 19.38 2.23
C ALA A 638 14.81 19.39 0.93
N ASP A 639 14.05 20.47 0.70
CA ASP A 639 13.23 20.64 -0.50
C ASP A 639 14.09 20.86 -1.74
N PHE A 640 15.16 21.65 -1.59
CA PHE A 640 16.13 21.87 -2.64
C PHE A 640 16.82 20.55 -2.99
N GLY A 641 17.32 19.81 -2.01
CA GLY A 641 17.98 18.51 -2.22
C GLY A 641 17.09 17.53 -2.99
N ARG A 642 15.84 17.33 -2.55
CA ARG A 642 14.89 16.45 -3.26
C ARG A 642 14.59 16.90 -4.68
N ARG A 643 14.45 18.21 -4.90
CA ARG A 643 14.17 18.76 -6.24
C ARG A 643 15.40 18.63 -7.14
N ALA A 644 16.59 18.93 -6.62
CA ALA A 644 17.85 18.78 -7.31
C ALA A 644 18.07 17.32 -7.72
N ASP A 645 17.87 16.34 -6.82
CA ASP A 645 17.98 14.91 -7.13
C ASP A 645 17.01 14.48 -8.23
N LYS A 646 15.76 14.96 -8.18
CA LYS A 646 14.77 14.68 -9.24
C LYS A 646 15.24 15.22 -10.58
N VAL A 647 15.77 16.45 -10.60
CA VAL A 647 16.25 17.10 -11.82
C VAL A 647 17.55 16.47 -12.32
N ASP A 648 18.44 16.02 -11.44
CA ASP A 648 19.63 15.22 -11.76
C ASP A 648 19.24 13.91 -12.45
N ARG A 649 18.26 13.17 -11.90
CA ARG A 649 17.75 11.94 -12.53
C ARG A 649 17.13 12.22 -13.90
N GLN A 650 16.36 13.29 -14.04
CA GLN A 650 15.81 13.72 -15.33
C GLN A 650 16.92 14.07 -16.31
N GLN A 651 17.94 14.82 -15.89
CA GLN A 651 19.08 15.18 -16.71
C GLN A 651 19.85 13.93 -17.16
N ALA A 652 20.19 13.02 -16.26
CA ALA A 652 20.85 11.77 -16.61
C ALA A 652 20.08 11.00 -17.70
N LYS A 653 18.75 10.94 -17.59
CA LYS A 653 17.88 10.34 -18.63
C LYS A 653 17.98 11.08 -19.97
N VAL A 654 17.95 12.40 -19.97
CA VAL A 654 18.10 13.23 -21.20
C VAL A 654 19.50 13.07 -21.81
N LEU A 655 20.55 13.10 -21.00
CA LEU A 655 21.95 13.01 -21.43
C LEU A 655 22.26 11.67 -22.11
N LYS A 656 21.54 10.59 -21.77
CA LYS A 656 21.60 9.29 -22.44
C LYS A 656 21.27 9.38 -23.94
N PHE A 657 20.35 10.27 -24.33
CA PHE A 657 19.91 10.43 -25.72
C PHE A 657 20.61 11.59 -26.43
N MET A 658 21.26 12.48 -25.69
CA MET A 658 21.99 13.61 -26.26
C MET A 658 23.32 13.14 -26.84
N GLU A 659 23.59 13.41 -28.12
CA GLU A 659 24.84 12.97 -28.78
C GLU A 659 25.91 14.06 -28.85
N LEU A 660 25.51 15.33 -28.91
CA LEU A 660 26.44 16.46 -29.04
C LEU A 660 27.01 16.87 -27.67
N ALA A 661 28.33 17.02 -27.57
CA ALA A 661 29.00 17.39 -26.32
C ALA A 661 28.64 18.81 -25.82
N ALA A 662 28.57 19.80 -26.71
CA ALA A 662 28.30 21.20 -26.35
C ALA A 662 26.97 21.39 -25.58
N PRO A 663 25.81 20.86 -26.03
CA PRO A 663 24.58 20.98 -25.27
C PRO A 663 24.57 20.15 -23.97
N LYS A 664 25.33 19.04 -23.86
CA LYS A 664 25.50 18.34 -22.58
C LYS A 664 26.17 19.25 -21.56
N ALA A 665 27.34 19.78 -21.93
CA ALA A 665 28.10 20.69 -21.08
C ALA A 665 27.27 21.91 -20.66
N LYS A 666 26.39 22.41 -21.55
CA LYS A 666 25.50 23.52 -21.19
C LYS A 666 24.42 23.12 -20.18
N LEU A 667 23.84 21.92 -20.27
CA LEU A 667 22.89 21.43 -19.27
C LEU A 667 23.59 21.20 -17.92
N ASP A 668 24.80 20.66 -17.92
CA ASP A 668 25.62 20.49 -16.70
C ASP A 668 25.92 21.87 -16.06
N GLU A 669 26.38 22.84 -16.85
CA GLU A 669 26.67 24.22 -16.39
C GLU A 669 25.44 24.88 -15.73
N LEU A 670 24.26 24.74 -16.33
CA LEU A 670 23.03 25.36 -15.80
C LEU A 670 22.57 24.71 -14.49
N LEU A 671 22.71 23.39 -14.37
CA LEU A 671 22.38 22.67 -13.13
C LEU A 671 23.35 23.01 -12.01
N ASP A 672 24.65 23.07 -12.31
CA ASP A 672 25.68 23.47 -11.35
C ASP A 672 25.49 24.91 -10.89
N ALA A 673 25.13 25.82 -11.80
CA ALA A 673 24.80 27.20 -11.46
C ALA A 673 23.57 27.29 -10.52
N ALA A 674 22.54 26.46 -10.74
CA ALA A 674 21.40 26.38 -9.84
C ALA A 674 21.79 25.86 -8.45
N LYS A 675 22.63 24.81 -8.39
CA LYS A 675 23.16 24.25 -7.13
C LYS A 675 24.04 25.22 -6.36
N ALA A 676 24.86 26.01 -7.06
CA ALA A 676 25.74 27.01 -6.45
C ALA A 676 25.00 28.15 -5.75
N LEU A 677 23.77 28.47 -6.20
CA LEU A 677 22.90 29.45 -5.54
C LEU A 677 22.36 28.93 -4.20
N ALA A 678 22.08 27.63 -4.10
CA ALA A 678 21.67 27.02 -2.83
C ALA A 678 22.85 26.86 -1.88
N PHE A 679 24.00 26.37 -2.36
CA PHE A 679 25.19 26.17 -1.53
C PHE A 679 26.47 26.63 -2.23
N PRO A 680 27.34 27.39 -1.55
CA PRO A 680 27.24 27.88 -0.16
C PRO A 680 26.48 29.21 -0.03
N ALA A 681 25.77 29.68 -1.08
CA ALA A 681 25.21 31.03 -1.10
C ALA A 681 23.87 31.18 -0.32
N PHE A 682 23.18 30.10 0.02
CA PHE A 682 21.91 30.09 0.77
C PHE A 682 20.79 30.94 0.14
N LYS A 683 20.78 31.07 -1.19
CA LYS A 683 19.78 31.80 -1.98
C LYS A 683 18.74 30.84 -2.54
N PHE A 684 18.00 30.15 -1.68
CA PHE A 684 17.09 29.06 -2.09
C PHE A 684 16.01 29.50 -3.07
N ASP A 685 15.44 30.70 -2.92
CA ASP A 685 14.44 31.22 -3.86
C ASP A 685 15.00 31.31 -5.30
N GLU A 686 16.15 31.97 -5.46
CA GLU A 686 16.85 32.06 -6.76
C GLU A 686 17.24 30.68 -7.28
N ALA A 687 17.66 29.78 -6.39
CA ALA A 687 18.09 28.42 -6.73
C ALA A 687 16.92 27.54 -7.22
N PHE A 688 15.74 27.65 -6.58
CA PHE A 688 14.52 26.94 -6.98
C PHE A 688 14.02 27.42 -8.33
N ASP A 689 14.03 28.74 -8.58
CA ASP A 689 13.64 29.30 -9.88
C ASP A 689 14.53 28.74 -10.99
N LYS A 690 15.85 28.71 -10.78
CA LYS A 690 16.79 28.12 -11.74
C LYS A 690 16.61 26.62 -11.95
N LEU A 691 16.30 25.85 -10.90
CA LEU A 691 15.97 24.42 -11.03
C LEU A 691 14.68 24.19 -11.81
N ASN A 692 13.69 25.06 -11.67
CA ASN A 692 12.44 24.99 -12.41
C ASN A 692 12.63 25.34 -13.89
N ASP A 693 13.35 26.43 -14.18
CA ASP A 693 13.77 26.79 -15.54
C ASP A 693 14.50 25.62 -16.20
N HIS A 694 15.42 24.99 -15.47
CA HIS A 694 16.21 23.87 -15.96
C HIS A 694 15.37 22.61 -16.17
N SER A 695 14.45 22.27 -15.26
CA SER A 695 13.52 21.15 -15.42
C SER A 695 12.64 21.32 -16.66
N ALA A 696 12.14 22.54 -16.92
CA ALA A 696 11.39 22.84 -18.14
C ALA A 696 12.28 22.69 -19.40
N LEU A 697 13.53 23.15 -19.34
CA LEU A 697 14.51 23.00 -20.42
C LEU A 697 14.81 21.53 -20.72
N LEU A 698 14.90 20.66 -19.71
CA LEU A 698 15.15 19.22 -19.87
C LEU A 698 14.05 18.52 -20.68
N VAL A 699 12.78 18.95 -20.56
CA VAL A 699 11.68 18.42 -21.39
C VAL A 699 11.92 18.77 -22.86
N THR A 700 12.24 20.02 -23.16
CA THR A 700 12.57 20.46 -24.53
C THR A 700 13.83 19.77 -25.04
N ALA A 701 14.84 19.59 -24.20
CA ALA A 701 16.07 18.89 -24.54
C ALA A 701 15.83 17.41 -24.87
N MET A 702 14.92 16.72 -24.16
CA MET A 702 14.53 15.35 -24.46
C MET A 702 13.86 15.24 -25.84
N HIS A 703 12.90 16.12 -26.13
CA HIS A 703 12.26 16.16 -27.44
C HIS A 703 13.27 16.43 -28.56
N TYR A 704 14.16 17.39 -28.36
CA TYR A 704 15.28 17.63 -29.27
C TYR A 704 16.14 16.38 -29.47
N ALA A 705 16.63 15.76 -28.40
CA ALA A 705 17.58 14.66 -28.45
C ALA A 705 16.99 13.44 -29.19
N THR A 706 15.75 13.08 -28.88
CA THR A 706 15.04 11.97 -29.51
C THR A 706 14.68 12.27 -30.98
N THR A 707 14.26 13.50 -31.30
CA THR A 707 13.98 13.93 -32.69
C THR A 707 15.25 13.94 -33.54
N ARG A 708 16.35 14.47 -33.01
CA ARG A 708 17.66 14.46 -33.69
C ARG A 708 18.12 13.04 -33.98
N ARG A 709 18.00 12.15 -33.00
CA ARG A 709 18.38 10.74 -33.12
C ARG A 709 17.60 10.05 -34.25
N GLN A 710 16.28 10.28 -34.34
CA GLN A 710 15.46 9.79 -35.45
C GLN A 710 15.91 10.38 -36.79
N ALA A 711 16.07 11.70 -36.89
CA ALA A 711 16.50 12.38 -38.11
C ALA A 711 17.88 11.88 -38.60
N LYS A 712 18.80 11.62 -37.67
CA LYS A 712 20.12 11.06 -37.96
C LYS A 712 19.99 9.63 -38.50
N GLY A 713 19.14 8.81 -37.88
CA GLY A 713 18.82 7.47 -38.36
C GLY A 713 18.29 7.48 -39.80
N ILE A 714 17.31 8.34 -40.10
CA ILE A 714 16.76 8.48 -41.46
C ILE A 714 17.85 8.93 -42.43
N LYS A 715 18.58 10.02 -42.13
CA LYS A 715 19.65 10.53 -43.00
C LYS A 715 20.67 9.43 -43.35
N ASN A 716 21.13 8.70 -42.34
CA ASN A 716 22.10 7.62 -42.53
C ASN A 716 21.50 6.44 -43.32
N ALA A 717 20.23 6.12 -43.09
CA ALA A 717 19.52 5.08 -43.84
C ALA A 717 19.39 5.45 -45.33
N LEU A 718 19.10 6.72 -45.65
CA LEU A 718 19.03 7.20 -47.04
C LEU A 718 20.41 7.09 -47.72
N ALA A 719 21.47 7.53 -47.03
CA ALA A 719 22.84 7.43 -47.53
C ALA A 719 23.27 5.96 -47.76
N ARG A 720 22.93 5.07 -46.83
CA ARG A 720 23.20 3.63 -46.97
C ARG A 720 22.43 3.01 -48.14
N ALA A 721 21.19 3.44 -48.40
CA ALA A 721 20.39 2.91 -49.50
C ALA A 721 21.04 3.21 -50.86
N VAL A 722 21.53 4.45 -51.05
CA VAL A 722 22.30 4.85 -52.24
C VAL A 722 23.59 4.04 -52.36
N ALA A 723 24.35 3.92 -51.26
CA ALA A 723 25.60 3.17 -51.27
C ALA A 723 25.41 1.67 -51.60
N GLN A 724 24.30 1.07 -51.16
CA GLN A 724 24.00 -0.34 -51.40
C GLN A 724 23.34 -0.60 -52.76
N SER A 725 22.55 0.34 -53.28
CA SER A 725 21.88 0.18 -54.57
C SER A 725 22.87 0.28 -55.73
N GLY A 726 23.92 1.10 -55.57
CA GLY A 726 24.82 1.48 -56.65
C GLY A 726 24.16 2.37 -57.71
N GLN A 727 22.94 2.85 -57.45
CA GLN A 727 22.21 3.79 -58.30
C GLN A 727 22.51 5.23 -57.91
N ASP A 728 22.36 6.16 -58.85
CA ASP A 728 22.40 7.59 -58.54
C ASP A 728 21.24 7.97 -57.61
N GLU A 729 21.51 8.88 -56.66
CA GLU A 729 20.51 9.26 -55.65
C GLU A 729 19.24 9.86 -56.25
N ALA A 730 19.34 10.53 -57.40
CA ALA A 730 18.20 11.10 -58.11
C ALA A 730 17.28 10.03 -58.72
N ASP A 731 17.85 8.87 -59.07
CA ASP A 731 17.10 7.73 -59.61
C ASP A 731 16.43 6.95 -58.48
N LEU A 732 17.15 6.74 -57.37
CA LEU A 732 16.60 6.03 -56.21
C LEU A 732 15.54 6.88 -55.49
N PHE A 733 15.73 8.20 -55.42
CA PHE A 733 14.87 9.12 -54.70
C PHE A 733 14.19 10.15 -55.62
N ALA A 734 13.33 9.66 -56.52
CA ALA A 734 12.60 10.50 -57.45
C ALA A 734 11.82 11.63 -56.74
N GLY A 735 12.10 12.89 -57.11
CA GLY A 735 11.48 14.08 -56.53
C GLY A 735 11.95 14.45 -55.11
N GLY A 736 12.97 13.77 -54.58
CA GLY A 736 13.59 14.03 -53.29
C GLY A 736 14.66 15.12 -53.32
N LYS A 737 15.17 15.48 -52.14
CA LYS A 737 16.35 16.34 -51.99
C LYS A 737 17.62 15.52 -52.17
N LEU A 738 18.71 16.18 -52.58
CA LEU A 738 20.03 15.54 -52.60
C LEU A 738 20.49 15.26 -51.16
N LEU A 739 21.23 14.17 -50.95
CA LEU A 739 21.77 13.81 -49.64
C LEU A 739 22.67 14.92 -49.07
N SER A 740 23.35 15.68 -49.94
CA SER A 740 24.15 16.85 -49.56
C SER A 740 23.32 18.01 -48.98
N GLU A 741 22.11 18.22 -49.51
CA GLU A 741 21.16 19.21 -48.99
C GLU A 741 20.58 18.78 -47.65
N ILE A 742 20.28 17.48 -47.49
CA ILE A 742 19.83 16.89 -46.22
C ILE A 742 20.92 17.03 -45.16
N GLN A 743 22.17 16.72 -45.52
CA GLN A 743 23.33 16.89 -44.63
C GLN A 743 23.50 18.35 -44.20
N THR A 744 23.39 19.30 -45.15
CA THR A 744 23.47 20.74 -44.85
C THR A 744 22.36 21.20 -43.89
N ALA A 745 21.12 20.76 -44.11
CA ALA A 745 20.00 21.08 -43.23
C ALA A 745 20.16 20.44 -41.83
N PHE A 746 20.68 19.22 -41.77
CA PHE A 746 20.99 18.53 -40.52
C PHE A 746 22.07 19.28 -39.72
N ASP A 747 23.17 19.68 -40.37
CA ASP A 747 24.26 20.42 -39.73
C ASP A 747 23.81 21.80 -39.23
N SER A 748 22.95 22.48 -40.00
CA SER A 748 22.33 23.74 -39.59
C SER A 748 21.46 23.59 -38.32
N ALA A 749 20.74 22.47 -38.20
CA ALA A 749 19.99 22.15 -36.98
C ALA A 749 20.93 21.81 -35.80
N ASP A 750 22.05 21.15 -36.05
CA ASP A 750 23.11 20.90 -35.05
C ASP A 750 23.73 22.20 -34.53
N GLU A 751 23.95 23.20 -35.38
CA GLU A 751 24.46 24.52 -34.94
C GLU A 751 23.49 25.24 -34.00
N LYS A 752 22.18 25.10 -34.19
CA LYS A 752 21.16 25.61 -33.24
C LYS A 752 21.24 24.86 -31.92
N ALA A 753 21.37 23.54 -31.95
CA ALA A 753 21.48 22.72 -30.76
C ALA A 753 22.75 23.00 -29.95
N LYS A 754 23.89 23.23 -30.60
CA LYS A 754 25.15 23.62 -29.95
C LYS A 754 25.05 24.94 -29.16
N ARG A 755 24.12 25.81 -29.54
CA ARG A 755 23.78 27.06 -28.83
C ARG A 755 22.68 26.88 -27.78
N ALA A 756 22.34 25.63 -27.42
CA ALA A 756 21.26 25.25 -26.52
C ALA A 756 19.85 25.76 -26.96
N GLN A 757 19.66 26.04 -28.25
CA GLN A 757 18.36 26.42 -28.80
C GLN A 757 17.51 25.17 -29.14
N PHE A 758 17.21 24.36 -28.12
CA PHE A 758 16.63 23.02 -28.29
C PHE A 758 15.31 23.00 -29.06
N ASP A 759 14.38 23.91 -28.75
CA ASP A 759 13.10 23.99 -29.47
C ASP A 759 13.29 24.31 -30.97
N SER A 760 14.15 25.27 -31.27
CA SER A 760 14.46 25.65 -32.66
C SER A 760 15.19 24.54 -33.41
N ALA A 761 16.08 23.81 -32.75
CA ALA A 761 16.75 22.64 -33.30
C ALA A 761 15.75 21.50 -33.56
N GLN A 762 14.89 21.20 -32.58
CA GLN A 762 13.85 20.17 -32.68
C GLN A 762 12.91 20.46 -33.87
N LYS A 763 12.41 21.70 -34.00
CA LYS A 763 11.59 22.11 -35.15
C LYS A 763 12.31 21.96 -36.49
N SER A 764 13.61 22.26 -36.51
CA SER A 764 14.43 22.10 -37.72
C SER A 764 14.59 20.63 -38.12
N TYR A 765 14.79 19.73 -37.15
CA TYR A 765 14.82 18.29 -37.40
C TYR A 765 13.48 17.73 -37.82
N ALA A 766 12.38 18.14 -37.18
CA ALA A 766 11.03 17.73 -37.56
C ALA A 766 10.70 18.18 -38.99
N ALA A 767 11.04 19.42 -39.35
CA ALA A 767 10.87 19.92 -40.72
C ALA A 767 11.73 19.16 -41.73
N LEU A 768 12.96 18.79 -41.37
CA LEU A 768 13.82 17.95 -42.21
C LEU A 768 13.20 16.57 -42.45
N MET A 769 12.70 15.91 -41.40
CA MET A 769 12.06 14.59 -41.53
C MET A 769 10.80 14.66 -42.42
N ALA A 770 9.98 15.70 -42.25
CA ALA A 770 8.82 15.92 -43.12
C ALA A 770 9.22 16.10 -44.59
N GLN A 771 10.31 16.82 -44.86
CA GLN A 771 10.86 16.96 -46.23
C GLN A 771 11.40 15.63 -46.78
N CYS A 772 11.92 14.77 -45.91
CA CYS A 772 12.44 13.45 -46.28
C CYS A 772 11.37 12.36 -46.33
N GLN A 773 10.09 12.66 -46.11
CA GLN A 773 9.03 11.64 -45.97
C GLN A 773 8.91 10.74 -47.22
N SER A 774 8.88 11.33 -48.42
CA SER A 774 8.83 10.57 -49.67
C SER A 774 10.07 9.68 -49.85
N MET A 775 11.25 10.22 -49.56
CA MET A 775 12.51 9.48 -49.64
C MET A 775 12.58 8.35 -48.62
N THR A 776 12.02 8.56 -47.41
CA THR A 776 11.91 7.55 -46.37
C THR A 776 11.09 6.37 -46.87
N LEU A 777 9.93 6.62 -47.50
CA LEU A 777 9.10 5.56 -48.06
C LEU A 777 9.80 4.81 -49.21
N GLN A 778 10.50 5.52 -50.08
CA GLN A 778 11.29 4.93 -51.16
C GLN A 778 12.44 4.07 -50.62
N ALA A 779 13.17 4.54 -49.60
CA ALA A 779 14.22 3.78 -48.94
C ALA A 779 13.68 2.55 -48.21
N VAL A 780 12.53 2.68 -47.55
CA VAL A 780 11.81 1.56 -46.95
C VAL A 780 11.48 0.49 -47.99
N THR A 781 10.90 0.88 -49.13
CA THR A 781 10.60 -0.06 -50.23
C THR A 781 11.87 -0.71 -50.77
N TYR A 782 12.94 0.07 -50.95
CA TYR A 782 14.25 -0.44 -51.37
C TYR A 782 14.75 -1.51 -50.40
N TYR A 783 14.77 -1.25 -49.09
CA TYR A 783 15.25 -2.22 -48.10
C TYR A 783 14.38 -3.47 -48.04
N GLU A 784 13.06 -3.35 -48.09
CA GLU A 784 12.17 -4.51 -48.17
C GLU A 784 12.40 -5.34 -49.44
N HIS A 785 12.61 -4.70 -50.59
CA HIS A 785 12.93 -5.41 -51.84
C HIS A 785 14.30 -6.07 -51.79
N ALA A 786 15.30 -5.38 -51.21
CA ALA A 786 16.66 -5.91 -51.05
C ALA A 786 16.69 -7.11 -50.10
N ASP A 787 15.89 -7.08 -49.04
CA ASP A 787 15.71 -8.17 -48.08
C ASP A 787 14.86 -9.31 -48.70
N ALA A 788 13.95 -9.04 -49.64
CA ALA A 788 13.12 -10.06 -50.30
C ALA A 788 13.77 -10.74 -51.52
N ALA A 789 14.86 -10.19 -52.06
CA ALA A 789 15.55 -10.72 -53.23
C ALA A 789 16.02 -12.18 -53.02
N ASP A 790 15.99 -13.00 -54.08
CA ASP A 790 16.39 -14.41 -54.05
C ASP A 790 15.66 -15.30 -53.01
N ASP A 791 14.46 -14.91 -52.60
CA ASP A 791 13.70 -15.48 -51.47
C ASP A 791 14.44 -15.42 -50.13
N CYS A 792 15.37 -14.47 -49.97
CA CYS A 792 16.12 -14.23 -48.73
C CYS A 792 15.28 -13.46 -47.69
N ASN A 793 13.97 -13.66 -47.62
CA ASN A 793 13.12 -12.95 -46.69
C ASN A 793 12.99 -13.73 -45.37
N ALA A 794 13.85 -13.43 -44.39
CA ALA A 794 13.75 -13.95 -43.01
C ALA A 794 12.39 -13.62 -42.35
N GLY A 795 11.59 -12.76 -42.98
CA GLY A 795 10.14 -12.91 -43.01
C GLY A 795 9.35 -11.81 -42.31
N HIS A 796 9.93 -11.04 -41.39
CA HIS A 796 9.13 -10.29 -40.39
C HIS A 796 9.59 -8.84 -40.22
N SER A 797 9.63 -8.10 -41.31
CA SER A 797 9.90 -6.67 -41.26
C SER A 797 8.59 -5.88 -41.33
N ILE A 798 8.27 -5.24 -42.46
CA ILE A 798 7.12 -4.33 -42.54
C ILE A 798 5.79 -5.06 -42.65
N GLY A 799 5.73 -6.22 -43.32
CA GLY A 799 4.49 -7.00 -43.44
C GLY A 799 3.92 -7.50 -42.10
N ARG A 800 4.70 -7.43 -41.01
CA ARG A 800 4.29 -7.92 -39.68
C ARG A 800 4.47 -6.93 -38.53
N HIS A 801 5.23 -5.86 -38.74
CA HIS A 801 5.48 -4.82 -37.74
C HIS A 801 5.37 -3.38 -38.29
N GLY A 802 5.06 -3.21 -39.58
CA GLY A 802 4.95 -1.90 -40.19
C GLY A 802 3.72 -1.11 -39.74
N PRO A 803 3.76 0.23 -39.83
CA PRO A 803 2.68 1.12 -39.38
C PRO A 803 1.37 0.98 -40.17
N GLN A 804 1.40 0.34 -41.34
CA GLN A 804 0.21 0.07 -42.15
C GLN A 804 -0.69 -1.04 -41.57
N LEU A 805 -0.21 -1.77 -40.55
CA LEU A 805 -1.01 -2.82 -39.92
C LEU A 805 -2.15 -2.24 -39.08
N THR A 806 -3.32 -2.83 -39.23
CA THR A 806 -4.48 -2.50 -38.39
C THR A 806 -4.45 -3.30 -37.09
N ASP A 807 -5.10 -2.76 -36.05
CA ASP A 807 -5.23 -3.46 -34.77
C ASP A 807 -5.91 -4.82 -34.94
N GLY A 808 -6.89 -4.92 -35.84
CA GLY A 808 -7.55 -6.18 -36.18
C GLY A 808 -6.58 -7.22 -36.75
N GLN A 809 -5.59 -6.82 -37.57
CA GLN A 809 -4.56 -7.71 -38.07
C GLN A 809 -3.59 -8.16 -36.97
N LEU A 810 -3.25 -7.26 -36.04
CA LEU A 810 -2.40 -7.61 -34.90
C LEU A 810 -3.09 -8.61 -33.97
N ILE A 811 -4.37 -8.42 -33.70
CA ILE A 811 -5.22 -9.29 -32.89
C ILE A 811 -5.44 -10.65 -33.55
N GLU A 812 -5.70 -10.69 -34.86
CA GLU A 812 -5.92 -11.95 -35.59
C GLU A 812 -4.68 -12.87 -35.49
N ARG A 813 -3.47 -12.29 -35.51
CA ARG A 813 -2.24 -13.03 -35.28
C ARG A 813 -2.19 -13.70 -33.90
N LEU A 814 -2.67 -13.04 -32.85
CA LEU A 814 -2.77 -13.62 -31.50
C LEU A 814 -3.82 -14.73 -31.42
N LYS A 815 -4.94 -14.57 -32.13
CA LYS A 815 -6.09 -15.50 -32.09
C LYS A 815 -5.86 -16.78 -32.89
N SER A 816 -5.18 -16.70 -34.04
CA SER A 816 -5.07 -17.83 -34.97
C SER A 816 -3.65 -18.16 -35.42
N GLY A 817 -2.66 -17.33 -35.05
CA GLY A 817 -1.31 -17.42 -35.61
C GLY A 817 -1.21 -16.91 -37.05
N LYS A 818 -2.29 -16.39 -37.66
CA LYS A 818 -2.26 -15.82 -39.01
C LYS A 818 -1.76 -14.37 -38.95
N ALA A 819 -0.53 -14.16 -39.41
CA ALA A 819 -0.01 -12.81 -39.62
C ALA A 819 -0.67 -12.13 -40.83
N ALA A 820 -0.52 -10.82 -40.96
CA ALA A 820 -1.16 -10.04 -42.03
C ALA A 820 -0.77 -10.48 -43.46
N ASP A 821 0.43 -11.05 -43.63
CA ASP A 821 0.98 -11.57 -44.88
C ASP A 821 0.68 -13.06 -45.13
N TRP A 822 -0.16 -13.68 -44.29
CA TRP A 822 -0.48 -15.10 -44.40
C TRP A 822 -1.37 -15.41 -45.61
N SER A 823 -1.08 -16.52 -46.27
CA SER A 823 -1.88 -17.10 -47.36
C SER A 823 -1.95 -18.62 -47.21
N PRO A 824 -2.97 -19.30 -47.77
CA PRO A 824 -3.04 -20.76 -47.76
C PRO A 824 -1.72 -21.40 -48.23
N GLY A 825 -1.22 -22.39 -47.49
CA GLY A 825 0.08 -23.03 -47.73
C GLY A 825 1.28 -22.41 -47.01
N LYS A 826 1.17 -21.19 -46.43
CA LYS A 826 2.21 -20.62 -45.55
C LYS A 826 2.09 -21.13 -44.10
N LYS A 827 3.22 -21.26 -43.41
CA LYS A 827 3.29 -21.63 -41.98
C LYS A 827 2.61 -20.57 -41.09
N LEU A 828 1.92 -21.02 -40.04
CA LEU A 828 1.37 -20.14 -39.00
C LEU A 828 2.51 -19.53 -38.15
N SER A 829 2.30 -18.31 -37.68
CA SER A 829 3.25 -17.53 -36.88
C SER A 829 2.63 -17.16 -35.53
N PHE A 830 2.48 -18.17 -34.67
CA PHE A 830 2.03 -17.99 -33.29
C PHE A 830 2.98 -17.07 -32.51
N THR A 831 2.39 -16.15 -31.74
CA THR A 831 3.12 -15.20 -30.89
C THR A 831 2.26 -14.86 -29.67
N GLY A 832 2.89 -14.63 -28.51
CA GLY A 832 2.21 -14.07 -27.33
C GLY A 832 1.93 -12.58 -27.44
N ALA A 833 2.55 -11.92 -28.43
CA ALA A 833 2.48 -10.49 -28.55
C ALA A 833 2.64 -10.01 -30.01
N SER A 834 1.85 -9.03 -30.44
CA SER A 834 1.77 -8.54 -31.82
C SER A 834 1.79 -7.00 -31.89
N SER A 835 2.79 -6.40 -32.54
CA SER A 835 3.06 -4.95 -32.51
C SER A 835 3.21 -4.34 -33.88
N LYS A 836 3.00 -3.03 -33.98
CA LYS A 836 3.31 -2.19 -35.14
C LYS A 836 4.06 -0.92 -34.71
N PHE A 837 4.92 -0.40 -35.57
CA PHE A 837 5.43 0.96 -35.41
C PHE A 837 4.34 2.00 -35.62
N LYS A 838 4.54 3.18 -35.06
CA LYS A 838 3.70 4.36 -35.31
C LYS A 838 3.95 4.99 -36.68
N SER A 839 5.16 4.86 -37.21
CA SER A 839 5.55 5.51 -38.47
C SER A 839 6.64 4.73 -39.22
N MET A 840 6.76 4.98 -40.54
CA MET A 840 7.80 4.38 -41.37
C MET A 840 9.17 4.95 -41.01
N GLU A 841 9.18 6.20 -40.58
CA GLU A 841 10.31 6.95 -40.05
C GLU A 841 10.89 6.28 -38.80
N ASP A 842 10.04 5.80 -37.89
CA ASP A 842 10.45 5.06 -36.69
C ASP A 842 11.08 3.71 -37.05
N TRP A 843 10.43 2.97 -37.95
CA TRP A 843 10.92 1.69 -38.44
C TRP A 843 12.30 1.85 -39.10
N LEU A 844 12.44 2.82 -40.02
CA LEU A 844 13.67 3.03 -40.78
C LEU A 844 14.82 3.52 -39.87
N ALA A 845 14.51 4.45 -38.94
CA ALA A 845 15.50 4.93 -37.98
C ALA A 845 15.93 3.80 -37.02
N GLY A 846 15.01 2.95 -36.58
CA GLY A 846 15.31 1.76 -35.77
C GLY A 846 16.23 0.78 -36.50
N ARG A 847 15.92 0.47 -37.77
CA ARG A 847 16.79 -0.36 -38.64
C ARG A 847 18.20 0.20 -38.71
N GLU A 848 18.36 1.48 -39.00
CA GLU A 848 19.69 2.09 -39.16
C GLU A 848 20.46 2.16 -37.84
N MET A 849 19.78 2.44 -36.72
CA MET A 849 20.42 2.37 -35.40
C MET A 849 20.91 0.96 -35.08
N GLY A 850 20.14 -0.08 -35.44
CA GLY A 850 20.58 -1.47 -35.29
C GLY A 850 21.75 -1.83 -36.20
N ALA A 851 21.74 -1.36 -37.44
CA ALA A 851 22.83 -1.52 -38.41
C ALA A 851 24.13 -0.86 -37.90
N ALA A 852 24.02 0.35 -37.35
CA ALA A 852 25.15 1.05 -36.75
C ALA A 852 25.71 0.28 -35.54
N LEU A 853 24.85 -0.25 -34.66
CA LEU A 853 25.27 -1.06 -33.52
C LEU A 853 25.93 -2.38 -33.93
N ALA A 854 25.45 -3.04 -34.98
CA ALA A 854 26.08 -4.23 -35.55
C ALA A 854 27.52 -3.93 -35.99
N LYS A 855 27.71 -2.80 -36.67
CA LYS A 855 29.02 -2.36 -37.14
C LYS A 855 29.94 -1.96 -36.00
N GLU A 856 29.45 -1.16 -35.06
CA GLU A 856 30.22 -0.62 -33.94
C GLU A 856 30.66 -1.72 -32.96
N LYS A 857 29.74 -2.57 -32.53
CA LYS A 857 30.00 -3.56 -31.47
C LYS A 857 30.65 -4.83 -31.98
N ASN A 858 30.26 -5.27 -33.18
CA ASN A 858 30.61 -6.60 -33.69
C ASN A 858 31.35 -6.55 -35.04
N GLY A 859 31.63 -5.36 -35.59
CA GLY A 859 32.34 -5.20 -36.87
C GLY A 859 31.53 -5.58 -38.11
N VAL A 860 30.28 -6.02 -37.94
CA VAL A 860 29.42 -6.58 -39.00
C VAL A 860 28.80 -5.45 -39.83
N ASP A 861 29.06 -5.45 -41.14
CA ASP A 861 28.33 -4.62 -42.08
C ASP A 861 27.09 -5.36 -42.59
N VAL A 862 25.91 -4.90 -42.17
CA VAL A 862 24.63 -5.48 -42.62
C VAL A 862 24.34 -5.23 -44.11
N GLY A 863 25.13 -4.39 -44.78
CA GLY A 863 25.09 -4.25 -46.24
C GLY A 863 25.88 -5.28 -47.02
N ALA A 864 26.66 -6.13 -46.36
CA ALA A 864 27.51 -7.09 -47.04
C ALA A 864 26.69 -8.13 -47.82
N LEU A 865 27.05 -8.36 -49.08
CA LEU A 865 26.48 -9.40 -49.94
C LEU A 865 27.30 -10.71 -49.94
N LYS A 866 28.44 -10.69 -49.24
CA LYS A 866 29.37 -11.81 -49.12
C LYS A 866 29.79 -11.97 -47.67
N LEU A 867 29.90 -13.21 -47.23
CA LEU A 867 30.32 -13.54 -45.87
C LEU A 867 31.81 -13.24 -45.68
N GLY A 868 32.16 -12.72 -44.50
CA GLY A 868 33.54 -12.44 -44.13
C GLY A 868 34.39 -13.71 -44.01
N LYS A 869 35.70 -13.56 -44.24
CA LYS A 869 36.71 -14.58 -43.94
C LYS A 869 37.49 -14.18 -42.70
N ASP A 870 37.84 -15.17 -41.90
CA ASP A 870 38.78 -15.04 -40.82
C ASP A 870 40.16 -14.67 -41.40
N PRO A 871 40.78 -13.57 -40.95
CA PRO A 871 42.01 -13.07 -41.54
C PRO A 871 43.22 -13.97 -41.27
N ASP A 872 43.20 -14.78 -40.21
CA ASP A 872 44.33 -15.61 -39.79
C ASP A 872 44.29 -16.99 -40.46
N THR A 873 43.09 -17.55 -40.65
CA THR A 873 42.87 -18.89 -41.20
C THR A 873 42.39 -18.90 -42.65
N GLY A 874 41.86 -17.77 -43.14
CA GLY A 874 41.22 -17.65 -44.45
C GLY A 874 39.88 -18.38 -44.57
N ALA A 875 39.39 -18.99 -43.49
CA ALA A 875 38.11 -19.71 -43.46
C ALA A 875 36.92 -18.74 -43.42
N PHE A 876 35.78 -19.14 -43.97
CA PHE A 876 34.56 -18.35 -43.84
C PHE A 876 34.04 -18.38 -42.40
N ILE A 877 33.66 -17.22 -41.88
CA ILE A 877 33.15 -17.07 -40.50
C ILE A 877 31.67 -17.42 -40.47
N GLU A 878 31.25 -18.36 -39.63
CA GLU A 878 29.84 -18.67 -39.46
C GLU A 878 29.07 -17.43 -38.96
N PRO A 879 27.98 -17.01 -39.64
CA PRO A 879 27.27 -15.79 -39.28
C PRO A 879 26.50 -15.95 -37.98
N VAL A 880 26.74 -15.05 -37.02
CA VAL A 880 25.97 -14.95 -35.77
C VAL A 880 24.91 -13.86 -35.90
N ALA A 881 23.68 -14.14 -35.45
CA ALA A 881 22.59 -13.16 -35.45
C ALA A 881 22.93 -11.91 -34.61
N GLN A 882 22.69 -10.72 -35.15
CA GLN A 882 23.02 -9.43 -34.54
C GLN A 882 21.77 -8.86 -33.85
N LYS A 883 21.66 -9.01 -32.53
CA LYS A 883 20.46 -8.65 -31.76
C LYS A 883 20.72 -7.44 -30.86
N PHE A 884 19.91 -6.40 -31.00
CA PHE A 884 20.01 -5.18 -30.22
C PHE A 884 18.64 -4.69 -29.73
N VAL A 885 18.63 -4.08 -28.55
CA VAL A 885 17.47 -3.37 -28.01
C VAL A 885 17.73 -1.88 -28.17
N ILE A 886 16.89 -1.23 -28.94
CA ILE A 886 17.03 0.17 -29.30
C ILE A 886 16.00 0.95 -28.49
N ASP A 887 16.48 1.76 -27.56
CA ASP A 887 15.66 2.71 -26.82
C ASP A 887 15.57 4.02 -27.62
N HIS A 888 14.34 4.38 -28.00
CA HIS A 888 14.06 5.59 -28.78
C HIS A 888 13.78 6.80 -27.88
N GLY A 889 13.63 6.61 -26.56
CA GLY A 889 13.36 7.68 -25.59
C GLY A 889 11.97 8.32 -25.70
N ARG A 890 11.13 7.83 -26.62
CA ARG A 890 9.75 8.25 -26.85
C ARG A 890 8.91 7.10 -27.38
N PRO A 891 7.57 7.16 -27.30
CA PRO A 891 6.71 6.13 -27.88
C PRO A 891 6.94 5.97 -29.39
N ILE A 892 7.15 4.73 -29.83
CA ILE A 892 7.40 4.34 -31.23
C ILE A 892 6.50 3.21 -31.72
N ASP A 893 5.93 2.42 -30.81
CA ASP A 893 5.14 1.24 -31.13
C ASP A 893 3.76 1.28 -30.47
N GLU A 894 2.85 0.52 -31.05
CA GLU A 894 1.59 0.08 -30.46
C GLU A 894 1.56 -1.44 -30.50
N ALA A 895 1.01 -2.07 -29.46
CA ALA A 895 1.04 -3.51 -29.39
C ALA A 895 -0.16 -4.13 -28.67
N PHE A 896 -0.33 -5.43 -28.90
CA PHE A 896 -1.28 -6.27 -28.20
C PHE A 896 -0.57 -7.47 -27.60
N ILE A 897 -0.92 -7.82 -26.35
CA ILE A 897 -0.39 -9.00 -25.65
C ILE A 897 -1.54 -9.93 -25.32
N GLY A 898 -1.38 -11.22 -25.61
CA GLY A 898 -2.32 -12.24 -25.17
C GLY A 898 -2.34 -12.43 -23.65
N ARG A 899 -3.52 -12.41 -23.04
CA ARG A 899 -3.70 -12.59 -21.58
C ARG A 899 -4.18 -13.99 -21.25
N LYS A 900 -5.31 -14.43 -21.81
CA LYS A 900 -5.83 -15.79 -21.63
C LYS A 900 -5.57 -16.63 -22.88
N LYS A 901 -4.92 -17.78 -22.74
CA LYS A 901 -4.72 -18.73 -23.83
C LYS A 901 -6.02 -19.45 -24.16
N ASN A 902 -6.20 -19.82 -25.42
CA ASN A 902 -7.17 -20.85 -25.79
C ASN A 902 -6.77 -22.17 -25.12
N VAL A 903 -7.73 -23.07 -24.92
CA VAL A 903 -7.45 -24.42 -24.40
C VAL A 903 -8.11 -25.48 -25.26
N SER A 904 -7.54 -26.68 -25.28
CA SER A 904 -8.11 -27.89 -25.87
C SER A 904 -8.26 -28.99 -24.81
N TYR A 905 -9.13 -29.96 -25.10
CA TYR A 905 -9.34 -31.12 -24.24
C TYR A 905 -8.61 -32.35 -24.78
N ILE A 906 -7.88 -33.05 -23.91
CA ILE A 906 -7.23 -34.32 -24.21
C ILE A 906 -8.12 -35.46 -23.71
N ALA A 907 -8.81 -36.12 -24.64
CA ALA A 907 -9.78 -37.16 -24.33
C ALA A 907 -9.22 -38.35 -23.54
N ASP A 908 -7.96 -38.71 -23.78
CA ASP A 908 -7.33 -39.89 -23.18
C ASP A 908 -6.90 -39.68 -21.72
N THR A 909 -6.66 -38.42 -21.32
CA THR A 909 -6.20 -38.07 -19.96
C THR A 909 -7.24 -37.33 -19.14
N GLY A 910 -8.30 -36.82 -19.79
CA GLY A 910 -9.29 -35.95 -19.14
C GLY A 910 -8.74 -34.56 -18.83
N GLU A 911 -7.62 -34.16 -19.44
CA GLU A 911 -6.92 -32.92 -19.14
C GLU A 911 -7.29 -31.79 -20.11
N ILE A 912 -7.38 -30.57 -19.58
CA ILE A 912 -7.46 -29.33 -20.36
C ILE A 912 -6.03 -28.82 -20.58
N LYS A 913 -5.65 -28.61 -21.83
CA LYS A 913 -4.31 -28.14 -22.24
C LYS A 913 -4.37 -26.75 -22.85
N GLU A 914 -3.48 -25.87 -22.44
CA GLU A 914 -3.31 -24.54 -23.06
C GLU A 914 -2.74 -24.62 -24.48
N GLU A 915 -3.33 -23.85 -25.39
CA GLU A 915 -2.91 -23.66 -26.78
C GLU A 915 -1.87 -22.54 -26.92
N ARG A 916 -1.28 -22.41 -28.12
CA ARG A 916 -0.34 -21.32 -28.47
C ARG A 916 -1.02 -20.02 -28.92
N THR A 917 -2.34 -19.96 -28.86
CA THR A 917 -3.17 -18.83 -29.28
C THR A 917 -3.96 -18.27 -28.10
N TYR A 918 -4.46 -17.04 -28.24
CA TYR A 918 -5.08 -16.30 -27.15
C TYR A 918 -6.53 -15.94 -27.45
N GLU A 919 -7.34 -15.99 -26.40
CA GLU A 919 -8.74 -15.58 -26.39
C GLU A 919 -8.87 -14.09 -26.07
N THR A 920 -8.15 -13.64 -25.04
CA THR A 920 -8.13 -12.25 -24.59
C THR A 920 -6.76 -11.63 -24.81
N TYR A 921 -6.70 -10.32 -25.02
CA TYR A 921 -5.48 -9.59 -25.35
C TYR A 921 -5.54 -8.16 -24.84
N GLU A 922 -4.49 -7.64 -24.22
CA GLU A 922 -4.38 -6.27 -23.71
C GLU A 922 -3.73 -5.36 -24.75
N ALA A 923 -4.18 -4.10 -24.84
CA ALA A 923 -3.54 -3.09 -25.66
C ALA A 923 -2.42 -2.40 -24.86
N LEU A 924 -1.20 -2.43 -25.39
CA LEU A 924 -0.08 -1.69 -24.85
C LEU A 924 0.14 -0.38 -25.59
N THR A 925 0.26 0.69 -24.82
CA THR A 925 0.63 2.02 -25.32
C THR A 925 1.94 2.49 -24.65
N GLY A 926 2.57 3.53 -25.21
CA GLY A 926 3.76 4.13 -24.61
C GLY A 926 5.08 3.36 -24.83
N ILE A 927 5.08 2.30 -25.64
CA ILE A 927 6.25 1.49 -25.94
C ILE A 927 7.33 2.32 -26.63
N SER A 928 8.53 2.38 -26.03
CA SER A 928 9.65 3.21 -26.49
C SER A 928 10.89 2.44 -26.96
N LYS A 929 10.91 1.11 -26.82
CA LYS A 929 12.04 0.27 -27.22
C LYS A 929 11.65 -0.75 -28.29
N ALA A 930 12.52 -0.97 -29.26
CA ALA A 930 12.36 -1.98 -30.29
C ALA A 930 13.55 -2.97 -30.28
N ARG A 931 13.26 -4.27 -30.41
CA ARG A 931 14.29 -5.30 -30.54
C ARG A 931 14.57 -5.56 -32.03
N VAL A 932 15.72 -5.08 -32.49
CA VAL A 932 16.17 -5.24 -33.87
C VAL A 932 17.14 -6.42 -33.95
N ASN A 933 16.88 -7.34 -34.87
CA ASN A 933 17.72 -8.51 -35.12
C ASN A 933 18.12 -8.57 -36.60
N PHE A 934 19.41 -8.63 -36.92
CA PHE A 934 19.86 -8.95 -38.28
C PHE A 934 20.36 -10.40 -38.34
N THR A 935 19.82 -11.17 -39.27
CA THR A 935 20.23 -12.56 -39.51
C THR A 935 20.74 -12.74 -40.92
N TRP A 936 21.83 -13.50 -41.07
CA TRP A 936 22.35 -13.85 -42.39
C TRP A 936 21.48 -14.91 -43.05
N GLU A 937 21.05 -14.62 -44.27
CA GLU A 937 20.42 -15.59 -45.15
C GLU A 937 21.35 -15.91 -46.32
N PHE A 938 21.71 -17.19 -46.44
CA PHE A 938 22.50 -17.69 -47.55
C PHE A 938 21.69 -17.65 -48.86
N LYS A 939 22.36 -17.29 -49.96
CA LYS A 939 21.79 -17.43 -51.30
C LYS A 939 21.51 -18.90 -51.62
N LYS A 940 20.38 -19.17 -52.27
CA LYS A 940 20.02 -20.53 -52.68
C LYS A 940 21.02 -21.08 -53.69
N ILE A 941 21.36 -22.35 -53.56
CA ILE A 941 22.17 -23.11 -54.51
C ILE A 941 21.28 -24.17 -55.17
N ALA A 942 21.12 -24.10 -56.49
CA ALA A 942 20.24 -24.99 -57.26
C ALA A 942 18.81 -25.11 -56.67
N GLY A 943 18.26 -23.99 -56.17
CA GLY A 943 16.93 -23.93 -55.55
C GLY A 943 16.87 -24.36 -54.07
N ALA A 944 17.94 -24.93 -53.51
CA ALA A 944 18.00 -25.34 -52.10
C ALA A 944 18.60 -24.23 -51.22
N LYS A 945 17.96 -23.95 -50.07
CA LYS A 945 18.46 -22.98 -49.07
C LYS A 945 19.52 -23.64 -48.18
N PRO A 946 20.74 -23.09 -48.08
CA PRO A 946 21.74 -23.56 -47.13
C PRO A 946 21.43 -23.14 -45.69
N SER A 947 21.83 -23.94 -44.70
CA SER A 947 21.62 -23.65 -43.27
C SER A 947 22.87 -23.26 -42.48
N SER A 948 24.06 -23.46 -43.05
CA SER A 948 25.36 -23.10 -42.46
C SER A 948 26.41 -22.89 -43.54
N VAL A 949 27.60 -22.38 -43.17
CA VAL A 949 28.75 -22.26 -44.09
C VAL A 949 29.12 -23.62 -44.69
N GLU A 950 29.18 -24.66 -43.87
CA GLU A 950 29.52 -26.01 -44.33
C GLU A 950 28.48 -26.56 -45.31
N ASP A 951 27.19 -26.40 -45.00
CA ASP A 951 26.11 -26.83 -45.89
C ASP A 951 26.12 -26.04 -47.21
N TYR A 952 26.42 -24.74 -47.17
CA TYR A 952 26.61 -23.92 -48.37
C TYR A 952 27.74 -24.46 -49.25
N ILE A 953 28.92 -24.70 -48.66
CA ILE A 953 30.08 -25.24 -49.38
C ILE A 953 29.77 -26.59 -50.01
N ASN A 954 29.10 -27.48 -49.27
CA ASN A 954 28.75 -28.82 -49.74
C ASN A 954 27.73 -28.77 -50.89
N LYS A 955 26.67 -27.97 -50.76
CA LYS A 955 25.68 -27.75 -51.83
C LYS A 955 26.31 -27.11 -53.06
N TYR A 956 27.20 -26.14 -52.87
CA TYR A 956 27.93 -25.48 -53.95
C TYR A 956 28.82 -26.46 -54.71
N LYS A 957 29.61 -27.28 -54.00
CA LYS A 957 30.44 -28.33 -54.60
C LYS A 957 29.60 -29.33 -55.39
N ALA A 958 28.48 -29.77 -54.83
CA ALA A 958 27.57 -30.69 -55.50
C ALA A 958 27.01 -30.09 -56.81
N ALA A 959 26.68 -28.79 -56.81
CA ALA A 959 26.17 -28.10 -57.99
C ALA A 959 27.25 -27.74 -59.03
N ASN A 960 28.53 -27.66 -58.63
CA ASN A 960 29.63 -27.16 -59.46
C ASN A 960 30.78 -28.17 -59.61
N ALA A 961 30.45 -29.44 -59.84
CA ALA A 961 31.41 -30.51 -60.16
C ALA A 961 32.60 -30.63 -59.16
N GLY A 962 32.34 -30.42 -57.88
CA GLY A 962 33.33 -30.53 -56.80
C GLY A 962 34.14 -29.26 -56.52
N ALA A 963 33.94 -28.18 -57.28
CA ALA A 963 34.62 -26.90 -57.03
C ALA A 963 34.15 -26.25 -55.73
N ALA A 964 35.10 -25.77 -54.92
CA ALA A 964 34.78 -24.98 -53.72
C ALA A 964 34.36 -23.55 -54.09
N PRO A 965 33.43 -22.92 -53.35
CA PRO A 965 33.05 -21.54 -53.59
C PRO A 965 34.19 -20.57 -53.26
N VAL A 966 34.41 -19.58 -54.13
CA VAL A 966 35.37 -18.48 -53.90
C VAL A 966 34.84 -17.53 -52.81
N ASP A 967 33.53 -17.29 -52.82
CA ASP A 967 32.79 -16.47 -51.88
C ASP A 967 31.49 -17.18 -51.47
N ILE A 968 31.02 -16.91 -50.24
CA ILE A 968 29.70 -17.32 -49.78
C ILE A 968 28.77 -16.13 -49.93
N GLU A 969 27.85 -16.22 -50.88
CA GLU A 969 26.87 -15.18 -51.18
C GLU A 969 25.65 -15.29 -50.26
N GLY A 970 25.14 -14.16 -49.85
CA GLY A 970 23.99 -14.06 -48.96
C GLY A 970 23.70 -12.61 -48.61
N ARG A 971 22.82 -12.39 -47.63
CA ARG A 971 22.44 -11.05 -47.18
C ARG A 971 22.13 -11.05 -45.69
N TRP A 972 22.40 -9.95 -45.01
CA TRP A 972 21.83 -9.70 -43.69
C TRP A 972 20.43 -9.15 -43.84
N VAL A 973 19.47 -9.82 -43.21
CA VAL A 973 18.05 -9.52 -43.31
C VAL A 973 17.56 -9.09 -41.94
N MET A 974 16.81 -7.99 -41.88
CA MET A 974 16.25 -7.52 -40.62
C MET A 974 15.02 -8.36 -40.25
N MET A 975 15.08 -8.98 -39.08
CA MET A 975 13.92 -9.44 -38.32
C MET A 975 13.69 -8.48 -37.16
N GLN A 976 12.47 -7.96 -37.05
CA GLN A 976 12.08 -7.29 -35.82
C GLN A 976 11.46 -8.28 -34.85
N GLN A 977 11.85 -8.17 -33.58
CA GLN A 977 11.19 -8.87 -32.48
C GLN A 977 10.45 -7.85 -31.60
N PHE A 978 9.35 -8.31 -31.01
CA PHE A 978 8.38 -7.56 -30.19
C PHE A 978 9.04 -6.74 -29.05
N PRO A 979 8.43 -5.61 -28.60
CA PRO A 979 9.06 -4.66 -27.66
C PRO A 979 9.44 -5.20 -26.29
N GLU A 980 10.47 -4.56 -25.73
CA GLU A 980 10.88 -4.68 -24.33
C GLU A 980 10.47 -3.40 -23.59
N CYS A 981 9.48 -3.49 -22.70
CA CYS A 981 9.17 -2.41 -21.75
C CYS A 981 10.11 -2.50 -20.52
N ASP A 982 10.30 -1.40 -19.79
CA ASP A 982 10.91 -1.53 -18.45
C ASP A 982 9.99 -2.42 -17.58
N GLY A 983 10.57 -3.44 -16.96
CA GLY A 983 9.83 -4.50 -16.28
C GLY A 983 9.33 -5.63 -17.18
N TRP A 984 9.65 -5.70 -18.47
CA TRP A 984 9.24 -6.82 -19.34
C TRP A 984 10.21 -8.00 -19.28
N ASP A 985 9.69 -9.21 -19.04
CA ASP A 985 10.40 -10.48 -19.18
C ASP A 985 10.22 -11.05 -20.58
N GLN A 986 11.32 -11.14 -21.32
CA GLN A 986 11.32 -11.60 -22.71
C GLN A 986 11.15 -13.12 -22.86
N GLU A 987 11.49 -13.90 -21.83
CA GLU A 987 11.35 -15.36 -21.79
C GLU A 987 9.92 -15.76 -21.45
N LEU A 988 9.32 -15.07 -20.48
CA LEU A 988 7.95 -15.30 -20.02
C LEU A 988 6.90 -14.52 -20.82
N GLN A 989 7.31 -13.55 -21.64
CA GLN A 989 6.43 -12.63 -22.38
C GLN A 989 5.39 -11.96 -21.46
N THR A 990 5.83 -11.49 -20.30
CA THR A 990 4.99 -10.85 -19.27
C THR A 990 5.73 -9.71 -18.57
N TYR A 991 5.02 -8.87 -17.83
CA TYR A 991 5.64 -7.88 -16.95
C TYR A 991 6.12 -8.54 -15.65
N VAL A 992 7.39 -8.41 -15.34
CA VAL A 992 7.96 -8.53 -13.99
C VAL A 992 7.61 -7.25 -13.24
N LEU A 993 6.70 -7.37 -12.27
CA LEU A 993 6.53 -6.36 -11.23
C LEU A 993 7.90 -6.14 -10.58
N ARG A 994 8.55 -5.02 -10.88
CA ARG A 994 9.65 -4.51 -10.07
C ARG A 994 9.09 -3.41 -9.19
N ASP A 995 9.13 -3.65 -7.89
CA ASP A 995 8.62 -2.82 -6.80
C ASP A 995 9.26 -1.40 -6.71
N GLU A 996 9.99 -0.95 -7.74
CA GLU A 996 10.93 0.17 -7.61
C GLU A 996 10.55 1.44 -8.40
N GLU A 997 9.46 1.46 -9.18
CA GLU A 997 9.05 2.66 -9.95
C GLU A 997 7.82 3.41 -9.39
N VAL A 998 7.30 3.01 -8.22
CA VAL A 998 6.17 3.68 -7.55
C VAL A 998 6.61 4.62 -6.41
N ALA A 999 7.92 4.79 -6.17
CA ALA A 999 8.46 5.68 -5.12
C ALA A 999 8.86 7.08 -5.61
#